data_AF-A0A6J3PU78-F1
#
_entry.id   AF-A0A6J3PU78-F1
#
_cell.length_a   1.000
_cell.length_b   1.000
_cell.length_c   1.000
_cell.angle_alpha   90.00
_cell.angle_beta   90.00
_cell.angle_gamma   90.00
#
_symmetry.space_group_name_H-M   'P 1'
#
loop_
_entity.id
_entity.type
_entity.pdbx_description
1 polymer ?
#
loop_
_entity_poly.entity_id
_entity_poly.type
_entity_poly.pdbx_seq_one_letter_code
_entity_poly.pdbx_strand_id
1 'polypeptide(L)'
;MAQCVQSVQELIPDSFVPCVAALCSDEAERLTRLNHLSFAELLKPFSRLTSEVHMRDPNNQLHVIKNLKIAVSNIITQPPQPGAIRKLLNDVVSGSQPAEGLVANVITAGDYDLNISATTPWFESYRETFLQSMPASDHEFLNHYLACMLVTSSSEAEPMEQFSKLSQEQHRIQHNNDYSYPKWFIPNTLKYYVLLHDVSAGDEQRAESIYEEMKQKYGTQGCYLLKINSRTPNRASDEQIPDPWSQYLQKNSIQNQESYEDGPCTITSNKNSDSNLLSLDGLDNEVKVDGLPNNFRTHPLQLDPSGDSSNSIDGPDHVKSASSLHETKKANAGIIHGACLTLTDHDRIRQFIQEFTFRGLLPHIEKTIRQLNDQLISRKGLSRSLFSATKKWFSGSKVPEKSINELKNTSGLLYPPEAPELQIRKMADLCFLVQHYDLAYSCYHTAKKDFLNDQAMLYAAGALEMAAVSAFLQPGAPRPYPAHYMDTAIQTYRDICKNMVLAERCVLLSAEILKSQSKYSEAAALLIRLTSEDSDLRSALLLEQAAHCFINMKSPMVRKYAFHMILAGHRFSKAGQKKHALRCYCQAMQVYKGKGWSLAEDHINFTIGRQSYTLRQLDNAVSAFRHILINESKQSAAQQGAFLREYLYVYKNVSQLSPDGPLPQLPLPYINSSATRVFFGHDRRPADGEKQAATHISLDQEYDSESSQQWRELEEHVVAVVNRGVLPSNFHPTEYCLNSYSDNSRFPLTVVEEPITVEVAFRNPLKVPLLLTDLSLLWKFQPKDVSGKENEVKELVKGEPEMIGTEVVSEFLINSEESKVARLKLFPHHIGELHILGVVYNLGTIQGSMTVDGIGALPGCHTGKHSLSMSVRGRQDLEIQGPRLNNTKEEKTSIKYGPDRRLDPIITEEMPLLEVFFIHFPTGLLCGEIRKAYVEFVNVSKCPLTGLKVVSKRPEFFTFGGNTAVLTPLSPSASENCSAYKTVVTDSTSVCTALISSASSVDFGIGIGSQPEVIPVPLPDTVLLPGASVQLPMWLRGPDEEGVHEINFLFYYESVKKQPKIRHRILRHTAVICTSRSLNVRATVCRSNSLEDEEGRGGNMLVFVDVENTNTSEAGVKEFHIVQVSSSSKHWKLQKSVNLSENKDAKLANREKGKFCFKAIRCKEEEVCSLLFFSCYTVLRKIYLCRYHLWK
;
A
#
# COMPACT_ATOMS: atom_id res chain seq x y z
N MET A 1 19.00 -21.07 -9.44
CA MET A 1 18.45 -22.12 -10.34
C MET A 1 17.09 -22.55 -9.80
N ALA A 2 16.22 -23.27 -10.50
CA ALA A 2 15.35 -24.24 -9.82
C ALA A 2 15.99 -25.57 -10.17
N GLN A 3 17.05 -25.89 -9.43
CA GLN A 3 17.85 -27.08 -9.72
C GLN A 3 17.03 -28.28 -9.30
N CYS A 4 16.71 -29.15 -10.26
CA CYS A 4 16.27 -30.50 -9.93
C CYS A 4 17.40 -31.13 -9.09
N VAL A 5 17.06 -31.64 -7.91
CA VAL A 5 18.03 -32.25 -6.99
C VAL A 5 18.74 -33.44 -7.65
N GLN A 6 18.06 -34.11 -8.58
CA GLN A 6 18.59 -35.21 -9.40
C GLN A 6 19.03 -34.71 -10.78
N SER A 7 20.12 -35.28 -11.31
CA SER A 7 20.49 -35.07 -12.71
C SER A 7 19.42 -35.65 -13.64
N VAL A 8 19.28 -35.13 -14.85
CA VAL A 8 18.30 -35.67 -15.83
C VAL A 8 18.63 -37.12 -16.20
N GLN A 9 19.92 -37.48 -16.15
CA GLN A 9 20.41 -38.83 -16.34
C GLN A 9 20.01 -39.81 -15.22
N GLU A 10 19.64 -39.31 -14.04
CA GLU A 10 19.09 -40.12 -12.94
C GLU A 10 17.56 -40.07 -12.92
N LEU A 11 16.99 -38.88 -13.12
CA LEU A 11 15.55 -38.63 -13.08
C LEU A 11 14.77 -39.51 -14.06
N ILE A 12 15.23 -39.60 -15.31
CA ILE A 12 14.49 -40.33 -16.34
C ILE A 12 14.51 -41.85 -16.05
N PRO A 13 15.67 -42.50 -15.83
CA PRO A 13 15.67 -43.91 -15.45
C PRO A 13 14.88 -44.20 -14.16
N ASP A 14 14.89 -43.29 -13.18
CA ASP A 14 14.13 -43.44 -11.94
C ASP A 14 12.61 -43.32 -12.10
N SER A 15 12.17 -42.73 -13.21
CA SER A 15 10.75 -42.59 -13.57
C SER A 15 10.21 -43.81 -14.29
N PHE A 16 11.08 -44.67 -14.84
CA PHE A 16 10.71 -45.87 -15.61
C PHE A 16 11.48 -47.08 -15.08
N VAL A 17 10.87 -47.76 -14.11
CA VAL A 17 11.51 -48.86 -13.38
C VAL A 17 10.75 -50.18 -13.59
N PRO A 18 11.43 -51.33 -13.62
CA PRO A 18 10.78 -52.64 -13.61
C PRO A 18 9.73 -52.77 -12.49
N CYS A 19 8.46 -52.96 -12.87
CA CYS A 19 7.36 -53.16 -11.93
C CYS A 19 7.24 -54.64 -11.55
N VAL A 20 7.12 -54.91 -10.25
CA VAL A 20 6.97 -56.23 -9.66
C VAL A 20 5.75 -56.22 -8.73
N ALA A 21 4.83 -57.14 -8.97
CA ALA A 21 3.66 -57.32 -8.13
C ALA A 21 4.01 -58.09 -6.85
N ALA A 22 3.37 -57.78 -5.73
CA ALA A 22 3.39 -58.59 -4.52
C ALA A 22 1.98 -59.09 -4.19
N LEU A 23 1.87 -60.40 -3.95
CA LEU A 23 0.68 -61.06 -3.39
C LEU A 23 1.10 -61.76 -2.10
N CYS A 24 0.55 -61.29 -1.00
CA CYS A 24 0.88 -61.76 0.34
C CYS A 24 -0.30 -62.54 0.93
N SER A 25 -0.01 -63.55 1.75
CA SER A 25 -1.01 -64.12 2.65
C SER A 25 -1.34 -63.14 3.80
N ASP A 26 -2.51 -63.29 4.41
CA ASP A 26 -2.93 -62.43 5.53
C ASP A 26 -1.93 -62.48 6.69
N GLU A 27 -1.36 -63.66 6.97
CA GLU A 27 -0.37 -63.84 8.03
C GLU A 27 0.98 -63.20 7.67
N ALA A 28 1.40 -63.27 6.40
CA ALA A 28 2.58 -62.55 5.92
C ALA A 28 2.44 -61.02 6.09
N GLU A 29 1.27 -60.46 5.73
CA GLU A 29 0.96 -59.04 5.96
C GLU A 29 0.89 -58.71 7.45
N ARG A 30 0.31 -59.60 8.28
CA ARG A 30 0.29 -59.42 9.74
C ARG A 30 1.70 -59.30 10.32
N LEU A 31 2.65 -60.12 9.85
CA LEU A 31 4.04 -60.07 10.29
C LEU A 31 4.76 -58.76 9.91
N THR A 32 4.52 -58.24 8.70
CA THR A 32 5.12 -56.95 8.29
C THR A 32 4.46 -55.78 9.01
N ARG A 33 3.15 -55.86 9.29
CA ARG A 33 2.38 -54.83 10.02
C ARG A 33 2.81 -54.65 11.48
N LEU A 34 3.54 -55.61 12.07
CA LEU A 34 4.25 -55.39 13.35
C LEU A 34 5.25 -54.22 13.29
N ASN A 35 5.67 -53.83 12.09
CA ASN A 35 6.54 -52.67 11.83
C ASN A 35 5.79 -51.44 11.29
N HIS A 36 4.44 -51.46 11.30
CA HIS A 36 3.59 -50.44 10.68
C HIS A 36 3.80 -50.28 9.16
N LEU A 37 4.12 -51.39 8.47
CA LEU A 37 4.42 -51.43 7.03
C LEU A 37 3.72 -52.63 6.37
N SER A 38 3.15 -52.45 5.18
CA SER A 38 2.85 -53.59 4.28
C SER A 38 4.14 -54.21 3.74
N PHE A 39 4.06 -55.42 3.17
CA PHE A 39 5.24 -56.05 2.59
C PHE A 39 5.88 -55.22 1.47
N ALA A 40 5.08 -54.66 0.56
CA ALA A 40 5.60 -53.79 -0.50
C ALA A 40 6.26 -52.52 0.06
N GLU A 41 5.69 -51.91 1.11
CA GLU A 41 6.28 -50.72 1.76
C GLU A 41 7.57 -51.04 2.51
N LEU A 42 7.66 -52.21 3.15
CA LEU A 42 8.88 -52.69 3.81
C LEU A 42 10.09 -52.68 2.86
N LEU A 43 9.88 -53.08 1.61
CA LEU A 43 10.94 -53.20 0.61
C LEU A 43 11.37 -51.86 0.00
N LYS A 44 10.51 -50.83 -0.02
CA LYS A 44 10.72 -49.58 -0.77
C LYS A 44 12.11 -48.94 -0.61
N PRO A 45 12.69 -48.79 0.60
CA PRO A 45 14.01 -48.17 0.76
C PRO A 45 15.16 -48.99 0.17
N PHE A 46 14.97 -50.28 -0.02
CA PHE A 46 16.00 -51.24 -0.45
C PHE A 46 15.89 -51.59 -1.94
N SER A 47 14.89 -51.04 -2.65
CA SER A 47 14.60 -51.38 -4.05
C SER A 47 15.60 -50.84 -5.08
N ARG A 48 16.63 -50.09 -4.67
CA ARG A 48 17.74 -49.65 -5.52
C ARG A 48 18.97 -50.51 -5.26
N LEU A 49 19.47 -51.18 -6.30
CA LEU A 49 20.69 -51.95 -6.23
C LEU A 49 21.90 -51.02 -6.14
N THR A 50 22.83 -51.33 -5.24
CA THR A 50 24.10 -50.60 -5.06
C THR A 50 25.23 -51.16 -5.93
N SER A 51 25.04 -52.36 -6.48
CA SER A 51 26.04 -53.07 -7.27
C SER A 51 25.75 -52.93 -8.76
N GLU A 52 26.80 -52.84 -9.58
CA GLU A 52 26.66 -52.98 -11.03
C GLU A 52 26.18 -54.38 -11.39
N VAL A 53 25.26 -54.47 -12.34
CA VAL A 53 24.70 -55.75 -12.79
C VAL A 53 24.99 -55.94 -14.27
N HIS A 54 25.12 -57.20 -14.69
CA HIS A 54 25.37 -57.57 -16.06
C HIS A 54 24.23 -58.41 -16.62
N MET A 55 23.86 -58.14 -17.86
CA MET A 55 22.93 -58.95 -18.65
C MET A 55 23.52 -59.20 -20.03
N ARG A 56 23.10 -60.27 -20.72
CA ARG A 56 23.50 -60.47 -22.12
C ARG A 56 22.43 -60.02 -23.09
N ASP A 57 22.83 -59.32 -24.15
CA ASP A 57 21.95 -58.94 -25.24
C ASP A 57 21.62 -60.16 -26.15
N PRO A 58 20.71 -60.03 -27.14
CA PRO A 58 20.44 -61.08 -28.10
C PRO A 58 21.65 -61.57 -28.91
N ASN A 59 22.70 -60.76 -29.05
CA ASN A 59 23.95 -61.10 -29.72
C ASN A 59 25.00 -61.69 -28.75
N ASN A 60 24.59 -62.00 -27.52
CA ASN A 60 25.42 -62.53 -26.44
C ASN A 60 26.56 -61.57 -25.99
N GLN A 61 26.41 -60.27 -26.26
CA GLN A 61 27.25 -59.20 -25.72
C GLN A 61 26.83 -58.81 -24.30
N LEU A 62 27.80 -58.49 -23.46
CA LEU A 62 27.57 -58.18 -22.05
C LEU A 62 27.26 -56.69 -21.88
N HIS A 63 26.07 -56.39 -21.34
CA HIS A 63 25.58 -55.05 -21.05
C HIS A 63 25.63 -54.75 -19.55
N VAL A 64 26.08 -53.55 -19.18
CA VAL A 64 26.22 -53.12 -17.78
C VAL A 64 25.04 -52.24 -17.39
N ILE A 65 24.37 -52.58 -16.29
CA ILE A 65 23.26 -51.86 -15.69
C ILE A 65 23.76 -51.26 -14.38
N LYS A 66 23.58 -49.95 -14.19
CA LYS A 66 24.04 -49.25 -12.98
C LYS A 66 22.86 -48.77 -12.16
N ASN A 67 22.95 -48.94 -10.83
CA ASN A 67 21.96 -48.43 -9.88
C ASN A 67 20.51 -48.82 -10.23
N LEU A 68 20.29 -50.05 -10.72
CA LEU A 68 18.96 -50.50 -11.13
C LEU A 68 17.99 -50.37 -9.96
N LYS A 69 16.88 -49.68 -10.20
CA LYS A 69 15.78 -49.54 -9.24
C LYS A 69 14.61 -50.37 -9.72
N ILE A 70 13.96 -51.10 -8.82
CA ILE A 70 12.72 -51.83 -9.09
C ILE A 70 11.56 -51.20 -8.30
N ALA A 71 10.33 -51.34 -8.79
CA ALA A 71 9.13 -50.93 -8.06
C ALA A 71 8.36 -52.18 -7.63
N VAL A 72 8.22 -52.38 -6.31
CA VAL A 72 7.38 -53.43 -5.75
C VAL A 72 6.10 -52.80 -5.22
N SER A 73 4.95 -53.33 -5.64
CA SER A 73 3.64 -52.86 -5.22
C SER A 73 2.67 -54.02 -5.05
N ASN A 74 1.73 -53.88 -4.10
CA ASN A 74 0.63 -54.81 -3.94
C ASN A 74 -0.24 -54.82 -5.20
N ILE A 75 -0.86 -55.97 -5.50
CA ILE A 75 -1.79 -56.06 -6.62
C ILE A 75 -3.06 -55.27 -6.30
N ILE A 76 -3.31 -54.24 -7.09
CA ILE A 76 -4.57 -53.50 -7.12
C ILE A 76 -5.28 -53.93 -8.40
N THR A 77 -6.50 -54.45 -8.30
CA THR A 77 -7.28 -54.98 -9.44
C THR A 77 -8.18 -53.93 -10.08
N GLN A 78 -8.28 -52.74 -9.51
CA GLN A 78 -9.02 -51.60 -10.05
C GLN A 78 -8.07 -50.46 -10.41
N PRO A 79 -8.23 -49.80 -11.57
CA PRO A 79 -7.41 -48.66 -11.91
C PRO A 79 -7.70 -47.49 -10.94
N PRO A 80 -6.67 -46.70 -10.57
CA PRO A 80 -6.87 -45.52 -9.74
C PRO A 80 -7.80 -44.52 -10.43
N GLN A 81 -8.81 -44.05 -9.69
CA GLN A 81 -9.79 -43.10 -10.22
C GLN A 81 -9.11 -41.76 -10.55
N PRO A 82 -9.38 -41.14 -11.71
CA PRO A 82 -8.76 -39.86 -12.09
C PRO A 82 -8.96 -38.74 -11.06
N GLY A 83 -10.10 -38.74 -10.35
CA GLY A 83 -10.37 -37.79 -9.26
C GLY A 83 -9.44 -37.96 -8.05
N ALA A 84 -9.09 -39.21 -7.69
CA ALA A 84 -8.17 -39.50 -6.61
C ALA A 84 -6.74 -39.06 -6.93
N ILE A 85 -6.29 -39.30 -8.17
CA ILE A 85 -4.98 -38.83 -8.66
C ILE A 85 -4.92 -37.29 -8.63
N ARG A 86 -5.98 -36.61 -9.12
CA ARG A 86 -6.03 -35.14 -9.10
C ARG A 86 -5.95 -34.59 -7.68
N LYS A 87 -6.64 -35.22 -6.72
CA LYS A 87 -6.56 -34.85 -5.31
C LYS A 87 -5.13 -35.05 -4.76
N LEU A 88 -4.50 -36.20 -5.05
CA LEU A 88 -3.11 -36.47 -4.66
C LEU A 88 -2.16 -35.37 -5.11
N LEU A 89 -2.23 -35.02 -6.40
CA LEU A 89 -1.36 -34.01 -6.99
C LEU A 89 -1.57 -32.63 -6.35
N ASN A 90 -2.81 -32.31 -5.98
CA ASN A 90 -3.13 -31.07 -5.27
C ASN A 90 -2.53 -31.08 -3.85
N ASP A 91 -2.75 -32.17 -3.10
CA ASP A 91 -2.28 -32.34 -1.72
C ASP A 91 -0.74 -32.29 -1.64
N VAL A 92 -0.05 -32.94 -2.57
CA VAL A 92 1.42 -32.93 -2.65
C VAL A 92 1.96 -31.53 -2.91
N VAL A 93 1.34 -30.77 -3.81
CA VAL A 93 1.75 -29.37 -4.09
C VAL A 93 1.49 -28.47 -2.88
N SER A 94 0.38 -28.67 -2.16
CA SER A 94 0.05 -27.92 -0.93
C SER A 94 0.99 -28.24 0.24
N GLY A 95 1.34 -29.52 0.41
CA GLY A 95 2.19 -30.00 1.50
C GLY A 95 3.67 -29.69 1.31
N SER A 96 4.13 -29.49 0.07
CA SER A 96 5.54 -29.22 -0.25
C SER A 96 5.95 -27.79 0.10
N GLN A 97 6.92 -27.65 1.01
CA GLN A 97 7.53 -26.35 1.38
C GLN A 97 9.05 -26.37 1.07
N PRO A 98 9.67 -25.19 0.82
CA PRO A 98 11.13 -25.09 0.81
C PRO A 98 11.70 -25.52 2.17
N ALA A 99 12.84 -26.21 2.18
CA ALA A 99 13.53 -26.54 3.44
C ALA A 99 13.90 -25.25 4.20
N GLU A 100 13.61 -25.21 5.50
CA GLU A 100 13.96 -24.07 6.36
C GLU A 100 15.48 -23.83 6.34
N GLY A 101 15.91 -22.60 6.05
CA GLY A 101 17.33 -22.21 6.06
C GLY A 101 18.06 -22.20 4.70
N LEU A 102 17.39 -22.53 3.58
CA LEU A 102 17.99 -22.36 2.25
C LEU A 102 18.17 -20.87 1.91
N VAL A 103 19.42 -20.45 1.75
CA VAL A 103 19.79 -19.11 1.29
C VAL A 103 19.23 -18.90 -0.11
N ALA A 104 18.40 -17.88 -0.28
CA ALA A 104 17.87 -17.57 -1.60
C ALA A 104 18.97 -17.06 -2.53
N ASN A 105 18.92 -17.45 -3.80
CA ASN A 105 19.90 -17.00 -4.78
C ASN A 105 19.53 -15.59 -5.22
N VAL A 106 20.43 -14.62 -4.99
CA VAL A 106 20.32 -13.30 -5.60
C VAL A 106 20.82 -13.41 -7.03
N ILE A 107 19.93 -13.19 -8.00
CA ILE A 107 20.28 -13.10 -9.41
C ILE A 107 20.31 -11.63 -9.78
N THR A 108 21.50 -11.13 -10.11
CA THR A 108 21.68 -9.79 -10.68
C THR A 108 21.59 -9.86 -12.20
N ALA A 109 20.62 -9.17 -12.79
CA ALA A 109 20.38 -9.16 -14.24
C ALA A 109 20.12 -7.73 -14.72
N GLY A 110 21.17 -6.98 -15.07
CA GLY A 110 21.05 -5.53 -15.33
C GLY A 110 20.77 -4.79 -14.02
N ASP A 111 19.77 -3.89 -14.01
CA ASP A 111 19.40 -3.09 -12.83
C ASP A 111 18.43 -3.81 -11.86
N TYR A 112 18.40 -5.15 -11.91
CA TYR A 112 17.52 -5.99 -11.10
C TYR A 112 18.35 -6.92 -10.22
N ASP A 113 18.10 -6.85 -8.91
CA ASP A 113 18.58 -7.82 -7.93
C ASP A 113 17.39 -8.64 -7.42
N LEU A 114 17.26 -9.86 -7.95
CA LEU A 114 16.09 -10.71 -7.70
C LEU A 114 16.45 -11.82 -6.72
N ASN A 115 15.70 -11.88 -5.63
CA ASN A 115 15.74 -12.97 -4.66
C ASN A 115 14.81 -14.10 -5.14
N ILE A 116 15.41 -15.12 -5.77
CA ILE A 116 14.70 -16.23 -6.41
C ILE A 116 15.06 -17.55 -5.71
N SER A 117 14.05 -18.37 -5.44
CA SER A 117 14.24 -19.71 -4.87
C SER A 117 15.14 -20.57 -5.76
N ALA A 118 16.11 -21.24 -5.14
CA ALA A 118 17.07 -22.15 -5.79
C ALA A 118 16.43 -23.47 -6.26
N THR A 119 15.26 -23.81 -5.75
CA THR A 119 14.54 -25.06 -6.00
C THR A 119 13.03 -24.81 -5.99
N THR A 120 12.29 -25.71 -6.62
CA THR A 120 10.81 -25.70 -6.63
C THR A 120 10.30 -27.08 -6.17
N PRO A 121 10.39 -27.39 -4.87
CA PRO A 121 10.11 -28.74 -4.35
C PRO A 121 8.66 -29.20 -4.59
N TRP A 122 7.70 -28.27 -4.68
CA TRP A 122 6.32 -28.58 -5.04
C TRP A 122 6.19 -29.05 -6.50
N PHE A 123 6.98 -28.49 -7.42
CA PHE A 123 6.99 -28.93 -8.82
C PHE A 123 7.67 -30.30 -8.96
N GLU A 124 8.78 -30.52 -8.25
CA GLU A 124 9.47 -31.81 -8.23
C GLU A 124 8.56 -32.91 -7.68
N SER A 125 7.91 -32.64 -6.54
CA SER A 125 6.98 -33.59 -5.93
C SER A 125 5.76 -33.85 -6.80
N TYR A 126 5.22 -32.82 -7.47
CA TYR A 126 4.16 -33.00 -8.48
C TYR A 126 4.63 -33.89 -9.63
N ARG A 127 5.80 -33.62 -10.21
CA ARG A 127 6.34 -34.37 -11.36
C ARG A 127 6.58 -35.83 -11.01
N GLU A 128 7.22 -36.11 -9.87
CA GLU A 128 7.46 -37.47 -9.39
C GLU A 128 6.15 -38.23 -9.19
N THR A 129 5.21 -37.62 -8.46
CA THR A 129 3.92 -38.23 -8.15
C THR A 129 3.09 -38.45 -9.41
N PHE A 130 3.11 -37.49 -10.34
CA PHE A 130 2.44 -37.59 -11.63
C PHE A 130 2.95 -38.80 -12.42
N LEU A 131 4.27 -38.91 -12.62
CA LEU A 131 4.87 -40.00 -13.38
C LEU A 131 4.60 -41.38 -12.73
N GLN A 132 4.67 -41.46 -11.40
CA GLN A 132 4.40 -42.71 -10.66
C GLN A 132 2.91 -43.11 -10.69
N SER A 133 2.00 -42.15 -10.80
CA SER A 133 0.56 -42.39 -10.82
C SER A 133 0.00 -42.81 -12.19
N MET A 134 0.83 -42.81 -13.24
CA MET A 134 0.36 -43.06 -14.59
C MET A 134 -0.12 -44.49 -14.80
N PRO A 135 -1.35 -44.70 -15.31
CA PRO A 135 -1.88 -46.04 -15.53
C PRO A 135 -1.16 -46.74 -16.70
N ALA A 136 -1.05 -48.07 -16.60
CA ALA A 136 -0.59 -48.89 -17.72
C ALA A 136 -1.56 -48.80 -18.91
N SER A 137 -1.02 -48.73 -20.13
CA SER A 137 -1.78 -48.57 -21.37
C SER A 137 -1.43 -49.65 -22.38
N ASP A 138 -2.33 -50.01 -23.29
CA ASP A 138 -2.07 -51.14 -24.24
C ASP A 138 -1.06 -50.82 -25.36
N HIS A 139 -0.73 -49.54 -25.56
CA HIS A 139 0.22 -49.11 -26.60
C HIS A 139 1.69 -49.07 -26.13
N GLU A 140 1.94 -49.20 -24.82
CA GLU A 140 3.28 -49.18 -24.22
C GLU A 140 3.39 -50.11 -23.01
N PHE A 141 4.58 -50.66 -22.77
CA PHE A 141 4.78 -51.73 -21.79
C PHE A 141 5.63 -51.32 -20.59
N LEU A 142 5.87 -50.01 -20.40
CA LEU A 142 6.76 -49.46 -19.37
C LEU A 142 6.23 -49.67 -17.93
N ASN A 143 4.91 -49.63 -17.73
CA ASN A 143 4.25 -49.80 -16.43
C ASN A 143 3.60 -51.19 -16.25
N HIS A 144 3.99 -52.18 -17.05
CA HIS A 144 3.47 -53.55 -16.92
C HIS A 144 4.27 -54.36 -15.89
N TYR A 145 3.60 -55.23 -15.15
CA TYR A 145 4.29 -56.13 -14.22
C TYR A 145 5.12 -57.17 -14.97
N LEU A 146 6.42 -57.24 -14.63
CA LEU A 146 7.38 -58.21 -15.18
C LEU A 146 7.45 -59.50 -14.35
N ALA A 147 7.12 -59.42 -13.06
CA ALA A 147 7.19 -60.52 -12.12
C ALA A 147 6.14 -60.37 -11.01
N CYS A 148 5.88 -61.46 -10.29
CA CYS A 148 5.04 -61.49 -9.10
C CYS A 148 5.76 -62.23 -7.96
N MET A 149 5.91 -61.56 -6.82
CA MET A 149 6.32 -62.15 -5.55
C MET A 149 5.10 -62.74 -4.86
N LEU A 150 5.15 -64.05 -4.58
CA LEU A 150 4.14 -64.76 -3.79
C LEU A 150 4.72 -64.93 -2.39
N VAL A 151 4.11 -64.30 -1.40
CA VAL A 151 4.68 -64.16 -0.06
C VAL A 151 3.81 -64.88 0.95
N THR A 152 4.39 -65.78 1.73
CA THR A 152 3.67 -66.59 2.74
C THR A 152 4.51 -66.66 4.01
N SER A 153 3.86 -66.74 5.17
CA SER A 153 4.56 -66.87 6.45
C SER A 153 4.89 -68.33 6.78
N SER A 154 6.03 -68.55 7.44
CA SER A 154 6.40 -69.84 8.06
C SER A 154 5.54 -70.20 9.28
N SER A 155 4.76 -69.26 9.83
CA SER A 155 3.80 -69.51 10.91
C SER A 155 2.48 -70.14 10.43
N GLU A 156 2.20 -70.10 9.12
CA GLU A 156 1.00 -70.70 8.53
C GLU A 156 0.92 -72.19 8.85
N ALA A 157 -0.29 -72.73 9.03
CA ALA A 157 -0.47 -74.17 9.28
C ALA A 157 0.06 -75.00 8.09
N GLU A 158 -0.34 -74.61 6.88
CA GLU A 158 0.00 -75.27 5.61
C GLU A 158 0.60 -74.26 4.58
N PRO A 159 1.88 -73.83 4.74
CA PRO A 159 2.48 -72.80 3.88
C PRO A 159 2.51 -73.18 2.39
N MET A 160 2.70 -74.46 2.08
CA MET A 160 2.80 -74.96 0.70
C MET A 160 1.44 -74.99 -0.03
N GLU A 161 0.35 -75.16 0.70
CA GLU A 161 -1.00 -74.99 0.17
C GLU A 161 -1.28 -73.51 -0.09
N GLN A 162 -0.85 -72.64 0.82
CA GLN A 162 -1.02 -71.20 0.69
C GLN A 162 -0.26 -70.62 -0.52
N PHE A 163 0.97 -71.07 -0.79
CA PHE A 163 1.67 -70.71 -2.04
C PHE A 163 0.91 -71.17 -3.29
N SER A 164 0.28 -72.34 -3.25
CA SER A 164 -0.57 -72.82 -4.36
C SER A 164 -1.78 -71.91 -4.57
N LYS A 165 -2.44 -71.47 -3.48
CA LYS A 165 -3.57 -70.52 -3.51
C LYS A 165 -3.17 -69.18 -4.10
N LEU A 166 -2.08 -68.57 -3.62
CA LEU A 166 -1.58 -67.29 -4.14
C LEU A 166 -1.17 -67.40 -5.62
N SER A 167 -0.59 -68.53 -6.03
CA SER A 167 -0.21 -68.78 -7.42
C SER A 167 -1.42 -68.94 -8.35
N GLN A 168 -2.50 -69.57 -7.88
CA GLN A 168 -3.78 -69.66 -8.59
C GLN A 168 -4.46 -68.30 -8.67
N GLU A 169 -4.43 -67.52 -7.59
CA GLU A 169 -5.02 -66.18 -7.55
C GLU A 169 -4.31 -65.23 -8.52
N GLN A 170 -2.97 -65.24 -8.55
CA GLN A 170 -2.21 -64.50 -9.54
C GLN A 170 -2.61 -64.89 -10.98
N HIS A 171 -2.73 -66.19 -11.24
CA HIS A 171 -3.10 -66.68 -12.56
C HIS A 171 -4.53 -66.26 -12.94
N ARG A 172 -5.46 -66.29 -11.98
CA ARG A 172 -6.84 -65.80 -12.14
C ARG A 172 -6.86 -64.31 -12.45
N ILE A 173 -6.10 -63.49 -11.72
CA ILE A 173 -6.02 -62.04 -11.96
C ILE A 173 -5.44 -61.75 -13.35
N GLN A 174 -4.48 -62.53 -13.82
CA GLN A 174 -3.82 -62.31 -15.11
C GLN A 174 -4.65 -62.75 -16.33
N HIS A 175 -5.39 -63.86 -16.22
CA HIS A 175 -6.05 -64.49 -17.36
C HIS A 175 -7.58 -64.42 -17.34
N ASN A 176 -8.19 -64.02 -16.22
CA ASN A 176 -9.63 -63.82 -16.18
C ASN A 176 -10.01 -62.51 -16.89
N ASN A 177 -10.99 -62.58 -17.78
CA ASN A 177 -11.51 -61.43 -18.52
C ASN A 177 -12.19 -60.38 -17.63
N ASP A 178 -12.55 -60.74 -16.40
CA ASP A 178 -13.12 -59.81 -15.42
C ASP A 178 -12.11 -58.73 -14.96
N TYR A 179 -10.81 -58.97 -15.15
CA TYR A 179 -9.76 -58.02 -14.78
C TYR A 179 -9.16 -57.34 -16.01
N SER A 180 -9.34 -56.01 -16.07
CA SER A 180 -8.65 -55.15 -17.04
C SER A 180 -7.38 -54.51 -16.47
N TYR A 181 -7.15 -54.65 -15.15
CA TYR A 181 -6.03 -54.09 -14.40
C TYR A 181 -5.64 -55.05 -13.25
N PRO A 182 -4.35 -55.19 -12.89
CA PRO A 182 -3.19 -54.58 -13.51
C PRO A 182 -2.80 -55.26 -14.84
N LYS A 183 -1.91 -54.62 -15.61
CA LYS A 183 -1.42 -55.16 -16.88
C LYS A 183 -0.12 -55.94 -16.67
N TRP A 184 -0.03 -57.13 -17.27
CA TRP A 184 1.11 -58.03 -17.18
C TRP A 184 1.89 -58.03 -18.50
N PHE A 185 3.22 -58.06 -18.43
CA PHE A 185 4.07 -57.89 -19.61
C PHE A 185 4.03 -59.10 -20.56
N ILE A 186 4.08 -60.31 -20.02
CA ILE A 186 3.89 -61.57 -20.76
C ILE A 186 2.91 -62.51 -20.04
N PRO A 187 2.18 -63.37 -20.77
CA PRO A 187 1.23 -64.34 -20.19
C PRO A 187 1.86 -65.29 -19.16
N ASN A 188 3.12 -65.66 -19.33
CA ASN A 188 3.84 -66.53 -18.39
C ASN A 188 4.77 -65.69 -17.51
N THR A 189 4.19 -64.96 -16.57
CA THR A 189 4.92 -64.06 -15.67
C THR A 189 5.81 -64.84 -14.70
N LEU A 190 7.00 -64.30 -14.38
CA LEU A 190 7.88 -64.85 -13.35
C LEU A 190 7.19 -64.86 -11.99
N LYS A 191 7.02 -66.05 -11.40
CA LYS A 191 6.56 -66.23 -10.01
C LYS A 191 7.77 -66.47 -9.11
N TYR A 192 7.94 -65.64 -8.08
CA TYR A 192 9.02 -65.76 -7.11
C TYR A 192 8.44 -66.00 -5.71
N TYR A 193 8.80 -67.12 -5.10
CA TYR A 193 8.19 -67.60 -3.85
C TYR A 193 9.02 -67.14 -2.65
N VAL A 194 8.41 -66.38 -1.75
CA VAL A 194 9.08 -65.79 -0.57
C VAL A 194 8.44 -66.32 0.70
N LEU A 195 9.23 -67.03 1.51
CA LEU A 195 8.84 -67.46 2.84
C LEU A 195 9.29 -66.42 3.85
N LEU A 196 8.36 -65.76 4.52
CA LEU A 196 8.64 -64.84 5.63
C LEU A 196 8.77 -65.61 6.94
N HIS A 197 9.80 -65.30 7.71
CA HIS A 197 10.02 -65.90 9.01
C HIS A 197 10.29 -64.83 10.07
N ASP A 198 9.47 -64.84 11.13
CA ASP A 198 9.68 -64.01 12.32
C ASP A 198 10.72 -64.67 13.22
N VAL A 199 11.89 -64.07 13.31
CA VAL A 199 13.03 -64.60 14.08
C VAL A 199 12.77 -64.56 15.58
N SER A 200 11.95 -63.63 16.07
CA SER A 200 11.70 -63.45 17.50
C SER A 200 10.70 -64.44 18.09
N ALA A 201 9.77 -64.95 17.25
CA ALA A 201 8.64 -65.76 17.70
C ALA A 201 8.47 -67.10 16.97
N GLY A 202 9.11 -67.29 15.81
CA GLY A 202 8.92 -68.48 14.96
C GLY A 202 9.88 -69.63 15.25
N ASP A 203 9.52 -70.83 14.78
CA ASP A 203 10.39 -72.02 14.77
C ASP A 203 11.29 -72.02 13.52
N GLU A 204 12.58 -71.79 13.72
CA GLU A 204 13.57 -71.71 12.64
C GLU A 204 13.79 -73.05 11.93
N GLN A 205 13.74 -74.19 12.65
CA GLN A 205 13.92 -75.51 12.03
C GLN A 205 12.75 -75.84 11.10
N ARG A 206 11.53 -75.47 11.52
CA ARG A 206 10.34 -75.60 10.68
C ARG A 206 10.47 -74.74 9.42
N ALA A 207 10.89 -73.48 9.55
CA ALA A 207 11.06 -72.58 8.42
C ALA A 207 12.09 -73.08 7.40
N GLU A 208 13.23 -73.63 7.86
CA GLU A 208 14.25 -74.19 6.98
C GLU A 208 13.75 -75.47 6.27
N SER A 209 13.01 -76.34 6.98
CA SER A 209 12.40 -77.54 6.36
C SER A 209 11.39 -77.17 5.27
N ILE A 210 10.52 -76.19 5.51
CA ILE A 210 9.57 -75.70 4.49
C ILE A 210 10.35 -75.09 3.32
N TYR A 211 11.43 -74.35 3.59
CA TYR A 211 12.24 -73.75 2.54
C TYR A 211 12.93 -74.78 1.65
N GLU A 212 13.44 -75.89 2.21
CA GLU A 212 13.95 -77.02 1.42
C GLU A 212 12.85 -77.67 0.56
N GLU A 213 11.64 -77.83 1.10
CA GLU A 213 10.49 -78.31 0.32
C GLU A 213 10.14 -77.35 -0.84
N MET A 214 10.15 -76.03 -0.59
CA MET A 214 9.96 -75.02 -1.63
C MET A 214 11.01 -75.12 -2.74
N LYS A 215 12.29 -75.29 -2.39
CA LYS A 215 13.38 -75.45 -3.37
C LYS A 215 13.16 -76.68 -4.25
N GLN A 216 12.68 -77.79 -3.68
CA GLN A 216 12.39 -79.02 -4.42
C GLN A 216 11.20 -78.83 -5.38
N LYS A 217 10.13 -78.14 -4.94
CA LYS A 217 8.90 -77.97 -5.71
C LYS A 217 8.98 -76.89 -6.79
N TYR A 218 9.56 -75.73 -6.46
CA TYR A 218 9.56 -74.54 -7.32
C TYR A 218 10.94 -74.18 -7.88
N GLY A 219 11.99 -74.90 -7.47
CA GLY A 219 13.36 -74.69 -7.90
C GLY A 219 14.12 -73.69 -7.01
N THR A 220 15.42 -73.93 -6.84
CA THR A 220 16.31 -73.14 -5.97
C THR A 220 16.43 -71.68 -6.37
N GLN A 221 16.31 -71.37 -7.67
CA GLN A 221 16.44 -70.00 -8.20
C GLN A 221 15.17 -69.16 -8.05
N GLY A 222 14.03 -69.78 -7.74
CA GLY A 222 12.72 -69.13 -7.64
C GLY A 222 12.20 -68.97 -6.20
N CYS A 223 13.00 -69.31 -5.19
CA CYS A 223 12.59 -69.36 -3.79
C CYS A 223 13.55 -68.58 -2.88
N TYR A 224 13.02 -67.84 -1.90
CA TYR A 224 13.82 -67.16 -0.88
C TYR A 224 13.19 -67.26 0.51
N LEU A 225 14.03 -67.48 1.53
CA LEU A 225 13.64 -67.41 2.95
C LEU A 225 14.09 -66.04 3.52
N LEU A 226 13.13 -65.15 3.75
CA LEU A 226 13.37 -63.82 4.29
C LEU A 226 13.08 -63.81 5.80
N LYS A 227 14.15 -63.78 6.59
CA LYS A 227 14.13 -63.69 8.05
C LYS A 227 14.04 -62.22 8.48
N ILE A 228 12.98 -61.86 9.20
CA ILE A 228 12.69 -60.50 9.69
C ILE A 228 12.28 -60.54 11.17
N ASN A 229 12.06 -59.36 11.76
CA ASN A 229 11.60 -59.21 13.14
C ASN A 229 12.57 -59.85 14.16
N SER A 230 13.87 -59.55 14.07
CA SER A 230 14.84 -60.07 15.05
C SER A 230 14.75 -59.39 16.43
N ARG A 231 13.89 -58.38 16.59
CA ARG A 231 13.67 -57.63 17.84
C ARG A 231 12.23 -57.78 18.34
N THR A 232 12.07 -57.95 19.65
CA THR A 232 10.74 -57.93 20.29
C THR A 232 10.27 -56.50 20.56
N PRO A 233 8.98 -56.19 20.34
CA PRO A 233 8.45 -54.81 20.36
C PRO A 233 8.53 -54.10 21.73
N ASN A 234 8.78 -54.82 22.83
CA ASN A 234 8.73 -54.29 24.20
C ASN A 234 10.09 -53.97 24.86
N ARG A 235 11.24 -54.12 24.16
CA ARG A 235 12.55 -53.72 24.71
C ARG A 235 13.03 -52.42 24.07
N ALA A 236 12.79 -51.30 24.76
CA ALA A 236 13.47 -50.04 24.52
C ALA A 236 14.96 -50.20 24.90
N SER A 237 15.81 -50.45 23.90
CA SER A 237 17.26 -50.29 24.00
C SER A 237 17.69 -49.14 23.10
N ASP A 238 18.67 -48.37 23.59
CA ASP A 238 19.21 -47.07 23.12
C ASP A 238 19.73 -46.98 21.67
N GLU A 239 19.47 -47.97 20.81
CA GLU A 239 19.86 -47.89 19.39
C GLU A 239 18.79 -47.16 18.58
N GLN A 240 18.98 -45.85 18.42
CA GLN A 240 18.15 -45.00 17.56
C GLN A 240 18.50 -45.27 16.09
N ILE A 241 17.95 -46.35 15.52
CA ILE A 241 18.08 -46.66 14.09
C ILE A 241 17.28 -45.60 13.30
N PRO A 242 17.87 -44.95 12.27
CA PRO A 242 17.12 -44.02 11.42
C PRO A 242 15.92 -44.70 10.76
N ASP A 243 14.80 -43.99 10.59
CA ASP A 243 13.62 -44.48 9.86
C ASP A 243 13.77 -44.20 8.35
N PRO A 244 14.23 -45.16 7.53
CA PRO A 244 14.38 -44.97 6.10
C PRO A 244 13.04 -44.89 5.34
N TRP A 245 11.92 -45.28 5.96
CA TRP A 245 10.60 -45.31 5.31
C TRP A 245 9.87 -43.97 5.35
N SER A 246 10.16 -43.14 6.35
CA SER A 246 9.57 -41.80 6.53
C SER A 246 9.50 -40.97 5.23
N GLN A 247 10.55 -41.02 4.40
CA GLN A 247 10.62 -40.30 3.11
C GLN A 247 9.72 -40.86 1.99
N TYR A 248 9.29 -42.13 2.10
CA TYR A 248 8.50 -42.84 1.09
C TYR A 248 7.02 -42.95 1.45
N LEU A 249 6.67 -42.95 2.74
CA LEU A 249 5.31 -43.19 3.22
C LEU A 249 4.44 -41.93 3.25
N GLN A 250 5.02 -40.76 3.55
CA GLN A 250 4.29 -39.49 3.54
C GLN A 250 3.72 -39.12 2.16
N LYS A 251 4.18 -39.78 1.08
CA LYS A 251 3.77 -39.54 -0.31
C LYS A 251 2.59 -40.40 -0.80
N ASN A 252 2.16 -41.46 -0.08
CA ASN A 252 1.32 -42.54 -0.65
C ASN A 252 -0.03 -42.84 0.04
N SER A 253 -0.69 -41.87 0.71
CA SER A 253 -1.95 -42.11 1.47
C SER A 253 -3.20 -42.52 0.66
N ILE A 254 -3.09 -42.90 -0.63
CA ILE A 254 -4.24 -43.30 -1.46
C ILE A 254 -4.42 -44.82 -1.54
N GLN A 255 -3.41 -45.63 -1.23
CA GLN A 255 -3.47 -47.07 -1.55
C GLN A 255 -4.08 -47.98 -0.47
N ASN A 256 -4.31 -47.53 0.76
CA ASN A 256 -4.68 -48.42 1.88
C ASN A 256 -6.00 -48.08 2.61
N GLN A 257 -7.01 -47.52 1.93
CA GLN A 257 -8.33 -47.34 2.55
C GLN A 257 -9.25 -48.53 2.23
N GLU A 258 -8.95 -49.69 2.83
CA GLU A 258 -9.93 -50.79 2.93
C GLU A 258 -10.96 -50.44 4.01
N SER A 259 -12.22 -50.41 3.61
CA SER A 259 -13.39 -50.14 4.44
C SER A 259 -13.62 -51.26 5.45
N TYR A 260 -13.48 -50.94 6.74
CA TYR A 260 -14.16 -51.65 7.82
C TYR A 260 -15.29 -50.76 8.34
N GLU A 261 -16.49 -51.34 8.43
CA GLU A 261 -17.67 -50.67 8.98
C GLU A 261 -17.46 -50.29 10.44
N ASP A 262 -17.67 -49.03 10.78
CA ASP A 262 -18.07 -48.64 12.13
C ASP A 262 -18.88 -47.33 12.11
N GLY A 263 -20.10 -47.40 12.65
CA GLY A 263 -20.98 -46.36 13.21
C GLY A 263 -21.18 -44.98 12.52
N PRO A 264 -22.43 -44.49 12.36
CA PRO A 264 -22.69 -43.19 11.73
C PRO A 264 -22.32 -42.03 12.68
N CYS A 265 -21.25 -41.31 12.38
CA CYS A 265 -20.90 -40.07 13.08
C CYS A 265 -21.48 -38.87 12.33
N THR A 266 -22.39 -38.16 12.99
CA THR A 266 -23.18 -37.03 12.46
C THR A 266 -22.29 -35.80 12.29
N ILE A 267 -22.03 -35.39 11.03
CA ILE A 267 -21.39 -34.10 10.74
C ILE A 267 -22.46 -33.01 10.77
N THR A 268 -22.50 -32.23 11.85
CA THR A 268 -23.28 -31.00 11.94
C THR A 268 -22.70 -29.95 10.97
N SER A 269 -23.47 -29.60 9.95
CA SER A 269 -23.20 -28.50 9.04
C SER A 269 -23.68 -27.19 9.68
N ASN A 270 -22.74 -26.36 10.15
CA ASN A 270 -23.04 -24.96 10.47
C ASN A 270 -23.12 -24.16 9.17
N LYS A 271 -24.36 -23.93 8.71
CA LYS A 271 -24.68 -22.84 7.79
C LYS A 271 -24.49 -21.51 8.54
N ASN A 272 -23.59 -20.68 8.03
CA ASN A 272 -23.67 -19.21 8.08
C ASN A 272 -22.64 -18.66 7.09
N SER A 273 -23.10 -18.45 5.86
CA SER A 273 -22.34 -17.87 4.76
C SER A 273 -23.11 -16.65 4.27
N ASP A 274 -22.78 -15.48 4.82
CA ASP A 274 -23.06 -14.20 4.18
C ASP A 274 -21.72 -13.60 3.76
N SER A 275 -21.28 -13.98 2.55
CA SER A 275 -20.20 -13.30 1.85
C SER A 275 -20.72 -12.87 0.48
N ASN A 276 -21.10 -11.59 0.40
CA ASN A 276 -21.31 -10.88 -0.86
C ASN A 276 -19.99 -10.86 -1.64
N LEU A 277 -19.80 -11.84 -2.52
CA LEU A 277 -18.70 -11.89 -3.47
C LEU A 277 -19.12 -11.10 -4.71
N LEU A 278 -18.54 -9.92 -4.90
CA LEU A 278 -18.60 -9.21 -6.19
C LEU A 278 -17.80 -10.01 -7.21
N SER A 279 -18.51 -10.51 -8.23
CA SER A 279 -17.96 -11.23 -9.37
C SER A 279 -16.88 -10.43 -10.08
N LEU A 280 -15.76 -11.10 -10.34
CA LEU A 280 -14.67 -10.62 -11.17
C LEU A 280 -15.04 -10.90 -12.63
N ASP A 281 -15.71 -9.95 -13.30
CA ASP A 281 -15.80 -9.96 -14.76
C ASP A 281 -15.83 -8.52 -15.28
N GLY A 282 -14.84 -8.15 -16.08
CA GLY A 282 -14.68 -6.78 -16.56
C GLY A 282 -13.23 -6.36 -16.73
N LEU A 283 -12.44 -7.11 -17.50
CA LEU A 283 -11.19 -6.60 -18.05
C LEU A 283 -10.79 -7.31 -19.34
N ASP A 284 -11.66 -7.30 -20.35
CA ASP A 284 -11.28 -7.58 -21.73
C ASP A 284 -11.74 -6.43 -22.63
N ASN A 285 -10.77 -5.68 -23.16
CA ASN A 285 -10.96 -4.79 -24.30
C ASN A 285 -10.62 -5.59 -25.56
N GLU A 286 -11.62 -6.18 -26.21
CA GLU A 286 -11.52 -6.56 -27.61
C GLU A 286 -12.73 -6.03 -28.42
N VAL A 287 -12.44 -5.75 -29.68
CA VAL A 287 -13.18 -4.91 -30.63
C VAL A 287 -14.51 -5.55 -31.08
N LYS A 288 -15.55 -4.72 -31.21
CA LYS A 288 -16.91 -5.01 -31.70
C LYS A 288 -16.98 -5.82 -33.02
N VAL A 289 -17.88 -6.82 -33.09
CA VAL A 289 -18.83 -7.08 -34.21
C VAL A 289 -20.14 -7.71 -33.66
N ASP A 290 -21.26 -7.40 -34.30
CA ASP A 290 -22.70 -7.47 -33.99
C ASP A 290 -23.38 -8.77 -33.49
N GLY A 291 -24.51 -8.60 -32.77
CA GLY A 291 -25.74 -9.42 -32.94
C GLY A 291 -26.34 -10.17 -31.71
N LEU A 292 -27.48 -9.68 -31.18
CA LEU A 292 -28.52 -10.25 -30.26
C LEU A 292 -28.74 -11.81 -30.20
N PRO A 293 -29.58 -12.38 -29.27
CA PRO A 293 -29.69 -12.19 -27.81
C PRO A 293 -29.82 -13.54 -27.01
N ASN A 294 -29.76 -13.44 -25.68
CA ASN A 294 -29.88 -14.52 -24.68
C ASN A 294 -31.19 -15.34 -24.73
N ASN A 295 -31.09 -16.66 -24.61
CA ASN A 295 -32.14 -17.56 -24.12
C ASN A 295 -31.52 -18.64 -23.21
N PHE A 296 -31.78 -18.53 -21.90
CA PHE A 296 -31.47 -19.59 -20.93
C PHE A 296 -32.46 -20.74 -21.08
N ARG A 297 -31.96 -21.95 -21.37
CA ARG A 297 -32.67 -23.21 -21.13
C ARG A 297 -31.84 -24.09 -20.20
N THR A 298 -32.46 -24.41 -19.08
CA THR A 298 -32.20 -25.50 -18.14
C THR A 298 -31.74 -26.79 -18.83
N HIS A 299 -30.65 -27.40 -18.34
CA HIS A 299 -30.20 -28.73 -18.75
C HIS A 299 -30.59 -29.79 -17.70
N PRO A 300 -31.13 -30.94 -18.14
CA PRO A 300 -31.63 -32.02 -17.28
C PRO A 300 -30.50 -32.90 -16.76
N LEU A 301 -30.60 -33.33 -15.51
CA LEU A 301 -30.09 -34.58 -14.90
C LEU A 301 -29.97 -34.39 -13.38
N GLN A 302 -31.11 -34.14 -12.73
CA GLN A 302 -31.22 -34.22 -11.27
C GLN A 302 -32.16 -35.40 -10.98
N LEU A 303 -31.58 -36.47 -10.47
CA LEU A 303 -32.28 -37.65 -9.98
C LEU A 303 -32.60 -37.43 -8.50
N ASP A 304 -33.88 -37.55 -8.17
CA ASP A 304 -34.45 -37.50 -6.82
C ASP A 304 -33.94 -38.65 -5.93
N PRO A 305 -34.13 -38.51 -4.61
CA PRO A 305 -34.80 -39.58 -3.87
C PRO A 305 -36.01 -39.08 -3.06
N SER A 306 -37.13 -39.77 -3.28
CA SER A 306 -38.28 -39.97 -2.37
C SER A 306 -37.84 -40.18 -0.91
N GLY A 307 -38.49 -39.72 0.16
CA GLY A 307 -39.90 -39.50 0.39
C GLY A 307 -40.41 -40.56 1.38
N ASP A 308 -40.46 -40.26 2.69
CA ASP A 308 -41.54 -40.72 3.58
C ASP A 308 -41.56 -40.09 5.00
N SER A 309 -42.70 -39.46 5.27
CA SER A 309 -43.59 -39.39 6.47
C SER A 309 -43.10 -39.26 7.95
N SER A 310 -43.36 -38.06 8.51
CA SER A 310 -44.20 -37.72 9.71
C SER A 310 -44.00 -38.36 11.11
N ASN A 311 -43.75 -37.53 12.14
CA ASN A 311 -44.66 -37.14 13.26
C ASN A 311 -44.02 -36.89 14.67
N SER A 312 -44.55 -35.85 15.35
CA SER A 312 -44.76 -35.61 16.82
C SER A 312 -43.56 -35.51 17.79
N ILE A 313 -43.28 -34.37 18.46
CA ILE A 313 -43.91 -33.71 19.66
C ILE A 313 -43.31 -34.16 21.02
N ASP A 314 -42.85 -33.14 21.79
CA ASP A 314 -42.65 -32.95 23.25
C ASP A 314 -41.76 -33.85 24.14
N GLY A 315 -40.99 -33.17 25.02
CA GLY A 315 -40.61 -33.68 26.36
C GLY A 315 -39.18 -33.38 26.83
N PRO A 316 -38.95 -32.72 28.00
CA PRO A 316 -37.66 -32.14 28.39
C PRO A 316 -36.86 -32.92 29.48
N ASP A 317 -35.71 -32.32 29.85
CA ASP A 317 -34.86 -32.54 31.05
C ASP A 317 -33.82 -33.67 31.04
N HIS A 318 -32.53 -33.30 31.07
CA HIS A 318 -31.72 -33.43 32.30
C HIS A 318 -30.33 -32.79 32.20
N VAL A 319 -30.06 -32.03 33.26
CA VAL A 319 -28.81 -31.39 33.72
C VAL A 319 -27.58 -32.32 33.69
N LYS A 320 -26.41 -31.81 33.25
CA LYS A 320 -25.13 -31.92 33.97
C LYS A 320 -23.98 -31.08 33.38
N SER A 321 -23.56 -30.13 34.22
CA SER A 321 -22.19 -29.77 34.60
C SER A 321 -21.15 -29.40 33.53
N ALA A 322 -20.85 -28.10 33.52
CA ALA A 322 -19.67 -27.50 32.92
C ALA A 322 -18.38 -27.96 33.62
N SER A 323 -17.42 -28.44 32.84
CA SER A 323 -16.01 -28.48 33.21
C SER A 323 -15.16 -28.07 32.01
N SER A 324 -14.31 -27.08 32.25
CA SER A 324 -13.33 -26.47 31.35
C SER A 324 -12.50 -27.49 30.56
N LEU A 325 -12.43 -27.31 29.24
CA LEU A 325 -11.42 -27.95 28.39
C LEU A 325 -10.57 -26.85 27.75
N HIS A 326 -9.38 -26.66 28.31
CA HIS A 326 -8.23 -26.21 27.56
C HIS A 326 -8.00 -27.23 26.43
N GLU A 327 -8.18 -26.81 25.18
CA GLU A 327 -7.71 -27.59 24.04
C GLU A 327 -6.18 -27.52 23.97
N THR A 328 -5.53 -28.46 24.65
CA THR A 328 -4.18 -28.88 24.28
C THR A 328 -4.22 -29.45 22.87
N LYS A 329 -3.55 -28.76 21.95
CA LYS A 329 -3.08 -29.32 20.67
C LYS A 329 -2.54 -30.73 20.90
N LYS A 330 -3.25 -31.76 20.44
CA LYS A 330 -2.67 -33.09 20.28
C LYS A 330 -1.61 -32.99 19.18
N ALA A 331 -0.35 -32.88 19.58
CA ALA A 331 0.76 -33.21 18.71
C ALA A 331 0.61 -34.69 18.31
N ASN A 332 0.68 -34.98 17.01
CA ASN A 332 0.78 -36.35 16.51
C ASN A 332 2.00 -37.02 17.17
N ALA A 333 1.77 -38.02 18.02
CA ALA A 333 2.82 -38.95 18.39
C ALA A 333 3.25 -39.68 17.11
N GLY A 334 4.51 -39.54 16.70
CA GLY A 334 5.03 -40.13 15.47
C GLY A 334 4.94 -41.66 15.50
N ILE A 335 4.35 -42.26 14.47
CA ILE A 335 4.39 -43.70 14.23
C ILE A 335 5.85 -44.10 13.99
N ILE A 336 6.38 -45.06 14.73
CA ILE A 336 7.74 -45.56 14.58
C ILE A 336 7.71 -46.74 13.60
N HIS A 337 8.17 -46.54 12.36
CA HIS A 337 8.28 -47.63 11.38
C HIS A 337 9.48 -48.52 11.67
N GLY A 338 9.37 -49.82 11.39
CA GLY A 338 10.50 -50.76 11.53
C GLY A 338 10.86 -51.12 12.99
N ALA A 339 9.96 -50.91 13.94
CA ALA A 339 10.22 -51.07 15.38
C ALA A 339 10.71 -52.48 15.79
N CYS A 340 10.37 -53.52 15.03
CA CYS A 340 10.80 -54.90 15.26
C CYS A 340 12.06 -55.29 14.45
N LEU A 341 12.62 -54.38 13.63
CA LEU A 341 13.75 -54.65 12.75
C LEU A 341 15.08 -54.21 13.37
N THR A 342 16.12 -55.00 13.11
CA THR A 342 17.52 -54.69 13.41
C THR A 342 18.27 -54.26 12.14
N LEU A 343 19.48 -53.72 12.26
CA LEU A 343 20.35 -53.46 11.09
C LEU A 343 20.64 -54.73 10.30
N THR A 344 20.75 -55.88 10.97
CA THR A 344 20.89 -57.18 10.31
C THR A 344 19.65 -57.53 9.50
N ASP A 345 18.44 -57.20 9.97
CA ASP A 345 17.22 -57.39 9.19
C ASP A 345 17.20 -56.45 7.97
N HIS A 346 17.67 -55.20 8.09
CA HIS A 346 17.84 -54.30 6.95
C HIS A 346 18.78 -54.89 5.89
N ASP A 347 19.89 -55.50 6.30
CA ASP A 347 20.84 -56.14 5.39
C ASP A 347 20.24 -57.39 4.72
N ARG A 348 19.47 -58.20 5.46
CA ARG A 348 18.72 -59.36 4.91
C ARG A 348 17.69 -58.92 3.87
N ILE A 349 16.94 -57.84 4.13
CA ILE A 349 15.98 -57.28 3.17
C ILE A 349 16.71 -56.78 1.91
N ARG A 350 17.85 -56.09 2.08
CA ARG A 350 18.68 -55.64 0.93
C ARG A 350 19.20 -56.81 0.12
N GLN A 351 19.71 -57.84 0.79
CA GLN A 351 20.21 -59.05 0.14
C GLN A 351 19.10 -59.81 -0.58
N PHE A 352 17.90 -59.87 -0.02
CA PHE A 352 16.73 -60.44 -0.68
C PHE A 352 16.42 -59.74 -2.01
N ILE A 353 16.33 -58.40 -2.00
CA ILE A 353 16.07 -57.63 -3.24
C ILE A 353 17.17 -57.85 -4.28
N GLN A 354 18.43 -57.88 -3.84
CA GLN A 354 19.56 -58.18 -4.70
C GLN A 354 19.41 -59.58 -5.33
N GLU A 355 19.24 -60.62 -4.51
CA GLU A 355 19.12 -62.00 -4.98
C GLU A 355 17.92 -62.23 -5.90
N PHE A 356 16.76 -61.67 -5.57
CA PHE A 356 15.58 -61.67 -6.44
C PHE A 356 15.91 -61.06 -7.81
N THR A 357 16.59 -59.91 -7.81
CA THR A 357 16.89 -59.20 -9.07
C THR A 357 17.92 -59.94 -9.91
N PHE A 358 18.99 -60.44 -9.29
CA PHE A 358 20.10 -61.14 -9.96
C PHE A 358 19.73 -62.54 -10.45
N ARG A 359 19.03 -63.33 -9.63
CA ARG A 359 18.76 -64.75 -9.92
C ARG A 359 17.38 -64.98 -10.54
N GLY A 360 16.42 -64.10 -10.26
CA GLY A 360 15.06 -64.19 -10.76
C GLY A 360 14.79 -63.24 -11.93
N LEU A 361 14.71 -61.93 -11.63
CA LEU A 361 14.15 -60.94 -12.54
C LEU A 361 14.99 -60.74 -13.81
N LEU A 362 16.29 -60.46 -13.69
CA LEU A 362 17.13 -60.18 -14.85
C LEU A 362 17.31 -61.39 -15.79
N PRO A 363 17.53 -62.63 -15.30
CA PRO A 363 17.53 -63.81 -16.16
C PRO A 363 16.20 -64.02 -16.90
N HIS A 364 15.07 -63.71 -16.26
CA HIS A 364 13.76 -63.76 -16.90
C HIS A 364 13.60 -62.70 -17.99
N ILE A 365 14.05 -61.47 -17.72
CA ILE A 365 14.06 -60.38 -18.70
C ILE A 365 14.96 -60.75 -19.90
N GLU A 366 16.18 -61.25 -19.65
CA GLU A 366 17.12 -61.68 -20.69
C GLU A 366 16.53 -62.79 -21.57
N LYS A 367 15.91 -63.80 -20.95
CA LYS A 367 15.20 -64.86 -21.68
C LYS A 367 14.07 -64.30 -22.53
N THR A 368 13.30 -63.36 -22.00
CA THR A 368 12.17 -62.73 -22.70
C THR A 368 12.66 -61.90 -23.89
N ILE A 369 13.72 -61.09 -23.73
CA ILE A 369 14.35 -60.35 -24.83
C ILE A 369 14.83 -61.29 -25.93
N ARG A 370 15.50 -62.41 -25.59
CA ARG A 370 15.92 -63.42 -26.56
C ARG A 370 14.74 -64.05 -27.31
N GLN A 371 13.68 -64.44 -26.59
CA GLN A 371 12.47 -65.00 -27.18
C GLN A 371 11.79 -64.02 -28.16
N LEU A 372 11.65 -62.75 -27.77
CA LEU A 372 11.10 -61.70 -28.63
C LEU A 372 11.95 -61.51 -29.89
N ASN A 373 13.28 -61.48 -29.75
CA ASN A 373 14.20 -61.35 -30.87
C ASN A 373 14.12 -62.55 -31.83
N ASP A 374 14.10 -63.78 -31.31
CA ASP A 374 14.00 -65.01 -32.11
C ASP A 374 12.67 -65.08 -32.88
N GLN A 375 11.57 -64.65 -32.26
CA GLN A 375 10.26 -64.53 -32.92
C GLN A 375 10.28 -63.49 -34.07
N LEU A 376 11.02 -62.39 -33.91
CA LEU A 376 11.15 -61.37 -34.96
C LEU A 376 12.06 -61.83 -36.11
N ILE A 377 13.17 -62.51 -35.81
CA ILE A 377 14.10 -63.04 -36.82
C ILE A 377 13.46 -64.16 -37.63
N SER A 378 12.81 -65.11 -36.95
CA SER A 378 12.12 -66.24 -37.61
C SER A 378 11.02 -65.76 -38.58
N ARG A 379 10.33 -64.66 -38.26
CA ARG A 379 9.34 -64.04 -39.17
C ARG A 379 9.99 -63.26 -40.32
N LYS A 380 11.13 -62.60 -40.11
CA LYS A 380 11.89 -61.92 -41.19
C LYS A 380 12.35 -62.88 -42.31
N GLY A 381 12.57 -64.16 -42.00
CA GLY A 381 12.88 -65.20 -42.99
C GLY A 381 11.70 -65.63 -43.88
N LEU A 382 10.45 -65.32 -43.49
CA LEU A 382 9.23 -65.75 -44.21
C LEU A 382 8.34 -64.61 -44.74
N SER A 383 8.54 -63.34 -44.34
CA SER A 383 7.47 -62.31 -44.49
C SER A 383 7.78 -61.05 -45.30
N ARG A 384 8.74 -61.03 -46.24
CA ARG A 384 8.85 -59.90 -47.19
C ARG A 384 8.05 -60.07 -48.50
N SER A 385 7.44 -61.24 -48.76
CA SER A 385 6.79 -61.52 -50.05
C SER A 385 5.29 -61.85 -50.01
N LEU A 386 4.70 -62.24 -48.86
CA LEU A 386 3.37 -62.91 -48.89
C LEU A 386 2.20 -62.23 -48.15
N PHE A 387 2.42 -61.18 -47.35
CA PHE A 387 1.33 -60.59 -46.52
C PHE A 387 0.74 -59.27 -47.03
N SER A 388 1.29 -58.67 -48.10
CA SER A 388 0.62 -57.55 -48.80
C SER A 388 -0.36 -58.02 -49.89
N ALA A 389 -0.38 -59.32 -50.24
CA ALA A 389 -1.06 -59.82 -51.44
C ALA A 389 -2.36 -60.62 -51.17
N THR A 390 -2.63 -61.05 -49.94
CA THR A 390 -3.83 -61.88 -49.64
C THR A 390 -5.07 -61.09 -49.24
N LYS A 391 -4.97 -59.77 -49.01
CA LYS A 391 -6.15 -58.90 -48.82
C LYS A 391 -6.91 -58.60 -50.13
N LYS A 392 -6.43 -59.09 -51.28
CA LYS A 392 -7.03 -58.86 -52.61
C LYS A 392 -7.79 -60.06 -53.23
N TRP A 393 -7.89 -61.23 -52.58
CA TRP A 393 -8.53 -62.41 -53.21
C TRP A 393 -9.78 -62.98 -52.51
N PHE A 394 -10.21 -62.48 -51.35
CA PHE A 394 -11.42 -63.03 -50.67
C PHE A 394 -12.44 -61.99 -50.17
N SER A 395 -12.51 -60.81 -50.79
CA SER A 395 -13.59 -59.84 -50.54
C SER A 395 -14.19 -59.32 -51.84
N GLY A 396 -14.96 -60.17 -52.51
CA GLY A 396 -15.86 -59.75 -53.58
C GLY A 396 -17.15 -59.18 -52.99
N SER A 397 -17.28 -57.86 -52.94
CA SER A 397 -18.56 -57.14 -53.10
C SER A 397 -18.33 -55.63 -53.21
N LYS A 398 -18.63 -55.13 -54.42
CA LYS A 398 -18.99 -53.77 -54.84
C LYS A 398 -18.60 -52.59 -53.93
N VAL A 399 -17.66 -51.79 -54.45
CA VAL A 399 -17.51 -50.37 -54.12
C VAL A 399 -18.81 -49.61 -54.48
N PRO A 400 -19.26 -48.67 -53.64
CA PRO A 400 -19.81 -47.42 -54.13
C PRO A 400 -18.82 -46.28 -53.87
N GLU A 401 -18.38 -45.64 -54.94
CA GLU A 401 -17.83 -44.29 -54.89
C GLU A 401 -18.90 -43.38 -54.28
N LYS A 402 -18.63 -42.80 -53.11
CA LYS A 402 -19.16 -41.49 -52.68
C LYS A 402 -18.52 -41.02 -51.35
N SER A 403 -18.06 -39.78 -51.41
CA SER A 403 -17.66 -38.86 -50.33
C SER A 403 -16.27 -39.05 -49.68
N ILE A 404 -15.46 -38.01 -49.83
CA ILE A 404 -14.11 -37.80 -49.25
C ILE A 404 -14.19 -37.15 -47.85
N ASN A 405 -15.38 -37.05 -47.24
CA ASN A 405 -15.58 -36.42 -45.94
C ASN A 405 -16.14 -37.43 -44.94
N GLU A 406 -15.29 -38.28 -44.37
CA GLU A 406 -15.41 -38.87 -43.01
C GLU A 406 -14.30 -39.93 -42.79
N LEU A 407 -13.04 -39.50 -42.68
CA LEU A 407 -12.01 -40.33 -42.04
C LEU A 407 -12.17 -40.19 -40.52
N LYS A 408 -12.95 -41.08 -39.91
CA LYS A 408 -12.96 -41.27 -38.45
C LYS A 408 -11.56 -41.70 -37.99
N ASN A 409 -10.98 -40.89 -37.10
CA ASN A 409 -9.74 -41.14 -36.36
C ASN A 409 -9.57 -42.62 -35.96
N THR A 410 -8.48 -43.26 -36.39
CA THR A 410 -8.00 -44.58 -35.95
C THR A 410 -7.36 -44.54 -34.55
N SER A 411 -7.91 -43.74 -33.62
CA SER A 411 -7.53 -43.78 -32.20
C SER A 411 -7.90 -45.11 -31.53
N GLY A 412 -8.69 -45.96 -32.20
CA GLY A 412 -9.12 -47.28 -31.73
C GLY A 412 -8.50 -48.48 -32.46
N LEU A 413 -7.46 -48.29 -33.29
CA LEU A 413 -6.74 -49.43 -33.88
C LEU A 413 -5.95 -50.15 -32.78
N LEU A 414 -6.46 -51.27 -32.27
CA LEU A 414 -5.73 -52.12 -31.34
C LEU A 414 -4.86 -53.09 -32.15
N TYR A 415 -3.54 -53.03 -31.97
CA TYR A 415 -2.67 -54.06 -32.51
C TYR A 415 -2.94 -55.38 -31.78
N PRO A 416 -3.06 -56.51 -32.49
CA PRO A 416 -3.08 -57.79 -31.82
C PRO A 416 -1.75 -57.97 -31.04
N PRO A 417 -1.76 -58.60 -29.85
CA PRO A 417 -0.57 -58.77 -29.02
C PRO A 417 0.63 -59.37 -29.77
N GLU A 418 0.36 -60.16 -30.81
CA GLU A 418 1.33 -60.88 -31.64
C GLU A 418 1.83 -60.12 -32.87
N ALA A 419 1.38 -58.87 -33.11
CA ALA A 419 1.83 -58.07 -34.25
C ALA A 419 3.34 -57.81 -34.18
N PRO A 420 4.11 -57.99 -35.27
CA PRO A 420 5.56 -57.82 -35.25
C PRO A 420 5.99 -56.42 -34.80
N GLU A 421 5.25 -55.38 -35.17
CA GLU A 421 5.49 -53.98 -34.77
C GLU A 421 5.33 -53.80 -33.25
N LEU A 422 4.31 -54.44 -32.68
CA LEU A 422 4.05 -54.42 -31.24
C LEU A 422 5.05 -55.27 -30.46
N GLN A 423 5.52 -56.38 -31.04
CA GLN A 423 6.57 -57.22 -30.45
C GLN A 423 7.93 -56.48 -30.44
N ILE A 424 8.24 -55.70 -31.49
CA ILE A 424 9.37 -54.77 -31.49
C ILE A 424 9.21 -53.71 -30.38
N ARG A 425 8.00 -53.15 -30.21
CA ARG A 425 7.70 -52.20 -29.13
C ARG A 425 7.91 -52.81 -27.74
N LYS A 426 7.42 -54.02 -27.48
CA LYS A 426 7.66 -54.77 -26.23
C LYS A 426 9.15 -54.94 -25.96
N MET A 427 9.91 -55.41 -26.96
CA MET A 427 11.35 -55.59 -26.82
C MET A 427 12.06 -54.27 -26.50
N ALA A 428 11.63 -53.17 -27.14
CA ALA A 428 12.18 -51.83 -26.89
C ALA A 428 11.92 -51.35 -25.45
N ASP A 429 10.67 -51.45 -24.97
CA ASP A 429 10.29 -51.07 -23.61
C ASP A 429 11.06 -51.91 -22.57
N LEU A 430 11.21 -53.21 -22.80
CA LEU A 430 11.96 -54.09 -21.90
C LEU A 430 13.45 -53.75 -21.87
N CYS A 431 14.06 -53.46 -23.02
CA CYS A 431 15.44 -52.98 -23.12
C CYS A 431 15.62 -51.62 -22.41
N PHE A 432 14.63 -50.73 -22.50
CA PHE A 432 14.67 -49.44 -21.83
C PHE A 432 14.69 -49.58 -20.30
N LEU A 433 13.82 -50.44 -19.75
CA LEU A 433 13.72 -50.70 -18.29
C LEU A 433 15.01 -51.28 -17.68
N VAL A 434 15.86 -51.91 -18.49
CA VAL A 434 17.18 -52.45 -18.09
C VAL A 434 18.35 -51.62 -18.63
N GLN A 435 18.09 -50.36 -18.97
CA GLN A 435 19.11 -49.37 -19.38
C GLN A 435 19.89 -49.75 -20.66
N HIS A 436 19.37 -50.65 -21.50
CA HIS A 436 19.97 -50.97 -22.80
C HIS A 436 19.48 -50.01 -23.89
N TYR A 437 19.79 -48.72 -23.71
CA TYR A 437 19.23 -47.61 -24.49
C TYR A 437 19.57 -47.65 -25.98
N ASP A 438 20.71 -48.23 -26.37
CA ASP A 438 21.10 -48.37 -27.78
C ASP A 438 20.19 -49.32 -28.56
N LEU A 439 19.89 -50.49 -27.97
CA LEU A 439 18.98 -51.46 -28.54
C LEU A 439 17.53 -50.94 -28.47
N ALA A 440 17.15 -50.31 -27.35
CA ALA A 440 15.84 -49.69 -27.20
C ALA A 440 15.58 -48.63 -28.28
N TYR A 441 16.52 -47.71 -28.50
CA TYR A 441 16.44 -46.70 -29.55
C TYR A 441 16.24 -47.32 -30.94
N SER A 442 17.06 -48.31 -31.29
CA SER A 442 16.98 -48.98 -32.60
C SER A 442 15.62 -49.64 -32.83
N CYS A 443 15.07 -50.25 -31.79
CA CYS A 443 13.74 -50.87 -31.82
C CYS A 443 12.63 -49.82 -31.93
N TYR A 444 12.65 -48.76 -31.11
CA TYR A 444 11.65 -47.68 -31.19
C TYR A 444 11.68 -46.94 -32.53
N HIS A 445 12.88 -46.67 -33.06
CA HIS A 445 13.05 -46.01 -34.35
C HIS A 445 12.45 -46.84 -35.49
N THR A 446 12.59 -48.17 -35.42
CA THR A 446 11.97 -49.10 -36.36
C THR A 446 10.45 -49.13 -36.21
N ALA A 447 9.95 -49.39 -35.00
CA ALA A 447 8.51 -49.52 -34.72
C ALA A 447 7.73 -48.24 -35.07
N LYS A 448 8.30 -47.07 -34.81
CA LYS A 448 7.73 -45.77 -35.20
C LYS A 448 7.37 -45.73 -36.69
N LYS A 449 8.28 -46.18 -37.57
CA LYS A 449 8.08 -46.10 -39.02
C LYS A 449 6.84 -46.90 -39.42
N ASP A 450 6.70 -48.10 -38.85
CA ASP A 450 5.60 -49.00 -39.16
C ASP A 450 4.27 -48.45 -38.60
N PHE A 451 4.25 -47.97 -37.35
CA PHE A 451 3.06 -47.32 -36.77
C PHE A 451 2.59 -46.07 -37.53
N LEU A 452 3.51 -45.27 -38.07
CA LEU A 452 3.17 -44.11 -38.90
C LEU A 452 2.58 -44.53 -40.25
N ASN A 453 3.12 -45.60 -40.88
CA ASN A 453 2.57 -46.13 -42.12
C ASN A 453 1.14 -46.64 -41.94
N ASP A 454 0.86 -47.26 -40.79
CA ASP A 454 -0.44 -47.81 -40.43
C ASP A 454 -1.42 -46.76 -39.88
N GLN A 455 -1.02 -45.50 -39.76
CA GLN A 455 -1.81 -44.42 -39.14
C GLN A 455 -2.25 -44.75 -37.69
N ALA A 456 -1.44 -45.52 -36.97
CA ALA A 456 -1.64 -45.87 -35.57
C ALA A 456 -1.04 -44.79 -34.65
N MET A 457 -1.65 -43.60 -34.68
CA MET A 457 -1.03 -42.37 -34.15
C MET A 457 -0.64 -42.43 -32.67
N LEU A 458 -1.40 -43.13 -31.82
CA LEU A 458 -1.05 -43.32 -30.41
C LEU A 458 0.24 -44.12 -30.22
N TYR A 459 0.37 -45.23 -30.96
CA TYR A 459 1.57 -46.09 -30.93
C TYR A 459 2.78 -45.36 -31.55
N ALA A 460 2.55 -44.63 -32.64
CA ALA A 460 3.58 -43.82 -33.29
C ALA A 460 4.13 -42.73 -32.35
N ALA A 461 3.25 -42.03 -31.60
CA ALA A 461 3.64 -41.02 -30.62
C ALA A 461 4.45 -41.63 -29.47
N GLY A 462 4.05 -42.78 -28.93
CA GLY A 462 4.81 -43.48 -27.89
C GLY A 462 6.18 -43.96 -28.38
N ALA A 463 6.28 -44.45 -29.63
CA ALA A 463 7.55 -44.83 -30.24
C ALA A 463 8.46 -43.63 -30.49
N LEU A 464 7.90 -42.49 -30.93
CA LEU A 464 8.62 -41.22 -31.08
C LEU A 464 9.19 -40.71 -29.75
N GLU A 465 8.35 -40.65 -28.72
CA GLU A 465 8.71 -40.21 -27.36
C GLU A 465 9.89 -41.01 -26.84
N MET A 466 9.75 -42.33 -26.78
CA MET A 466 10.79 -43.19 -26.19
C MET A 466 12.02 -43.34 -27.08
N ALA A 467 11.91 -43.19 -28.40
CA ALA A 467 13.09 -43.06 -29.27
C ALA A 467 13.89 -41.80 -28.93
N ALA A 468 13.22 -40.66 -28.69
CA ALA A 468 13.90 -39.42 -28.35
C ALA A 468 14.59 -39.49 -26.98
N VAL A 469 13.90 -40.06 -25.98
CA VAL A 469 14.45 -40.27 -24.65
C VAL A 469 15.62 -41.27 -24.67
N SER A 470 15.47 -42.40 -25.37
CA SER A 470 16.54 -43.40 -25.49
C SER A 470 17.79 -42.83 -26.14
N ALA A 471 17.64 -42.02 -27.21
CA ALA A 471 18.76 -41.37 -27.88
C ALA A 471 19.54 -40.42 -26.94
N PHE A 472 18.85 -39.73 -26.03
CA PHE A 472 19.48 -38.85 -25.05
C PHE A 472 20.26 -39.62 -23.97
N LEU A 473 19.76 -40.79 -23.55
CA LEU A 473 20.36 -41.60 -22.48
C LEU A 473 21.53 -42.50 -22.95
N GLN A 474 21.86 -42.52 -24.24
CA GLN A 474 22.95 -43.36 -24.76
C GLN A 474 24.31 -43.00 -24.12
N PRO A 475 25.11 -43.99 -23.67
CA PRO A 475 26.43 -43.75 -23.13
C PRO A 475 27.33 -43.00 -24.12
N GLY A 476 27.99 -41.93 -23.67
CA GLY A 476 28.92 -41.16 -24.50
C GLY A 476 28.27 -40.22 -25.53
N ALA A 477 26.95 -40.02 -25.48
CA ALA A 477 26.18 -39.09 -26.32
C ALA A 477 26.53 -39.11 -27.84
N PRO A 478 26.55 -40.28 -28.51
CA PRO A 478 26.87 -40.34 -29.93
C PRO A 478 25.82 -39.64 -30.82
N ARG A 479 24.58 -39.44 -30.33
CA ARG A 479 23.47 -38.82 -31.08
C ARG A 479 22.90 -37.60 -30.33
N PRO A 480 22.66 -36.46 -31.01
CA PRO A 480 21.97 -35.34 -30.39
C PRO A 480 20.51 -35.70 -30.09
N TYR A 481 19.97 -35.17 -28.99
CA TYR A 481 18.56 -35.30 -28.63
C TYR A 481 17.65 -34.87 -29.80
N PRO A 482 16.82 -35.77 -30.36
CA PRO A 482 15.99 -35.45 -31.53
C PRO A 482 14.71 -34.72 -31.10
N ALA A 483 14.82 -33.44 -30.74
CA ALA A 483 13.70 -32.63 -30.24
C ALA A 483 12.44 -32.69 -31.13
N HIS A 484 12.61 -32.72 -32.46
CA HIS A 484 11.51 -32.85 -33.42
C HIS A 484 10.67 -34.13 -33.25
N TYR A 485 11.25 -35.23 -32.77
CA TYR A 485 10.49 -36.44 -32.46
C TYR A 485 9.55 -36.20 -31.29
N MET A 486 10.08 -35.57 -30.25
CA MET A 486 9.31 -35.23 -29.06
C MET A 486 8.22 -34.19 -29.36
N ASP A 487 8.52 -33.17 -30.16
CA ASP A 487 7.52 -32.19 -30.60
C ASP A 487 6.35 -32.85 -31.35
N THR A 488 6.67 -33.77 -32.26
CA THR A 488 5.66 -34.53 -33.01
C THR A 488 4.85 -35.43 -32.07
N ALA A 489 5.49 -36.08 -31.09
CA ALA A 489 4.79 -36.87 -30.08
C ALA A 489 3.84 -36.02 -29.24
N ILE A 490 4.29 -34.87 -28.73
CA ILE A 490 3.46 -33.93 -27.94
C ILE A 490 2.25 -33.48 -28.77
N GLN A 491 2.47 -33.06 -30.01
CA GLN A 491 1.39 -32.59 -30.88
C GLN A 491 0.40 -33.72 -31.20
N THR A 492 0.90 -34.92 -31.48
CA THR A 492 0.07 -36.10 -31.75
C THR A 492 -0.77 -36.47 -30.54
N TYR A 493 -0.17 -36.56 -29.34
CA TYR A 493 -0.91 -36.88 -28.12
C TYR A 493 -1.98 -35.85 -27.80
N ARG A 494 -1.67 -34.56 -27.96
CA ARG A 494 -2.60 -33.46 -27.66
C ARG A 494 -3.72 -33.35 -28.70
N ASP A 495 -3.37 -33.18 -29.97
CA ASP A 495 -4.32 -32.72 -30.99
C ASP A 495 -5.05 -33.90 -31.65
N ILE A 496 -4.36 -35.04 -31.83
CA ILE A 496 -4.90 -36.21 -32.53
C ILE A 496 -5.48 -37.22 -31.54
N CYS A 497 -4.68 -37.65 -30.56
CA CYS A 497 -5.08 -38.67 -29.59
C CYS A 497 -5.95 -38.11 -28.45
N LYS A 498 -5.95 -36.79 -28.24
CA LYS A 498 -6.62 -36.11 -27.11
C LYS A 498 -6.24 -36.70 -25.74
N ASN A 499 -5.02 -37.21 -25.60
CA ASN A 499 -4.49 -37.77 -24.36
C ASN A 499 -3.53 -36.78 -23.71
N MET A 500 -4.10 -35.91 -22.87
CA MET A 500 -3.34 -34.85 -22.19
C MET A 500 -2.33 -35.38 -21.17
N VAL A 501 -2.57 -36.56 -20.58
CA VAL A 501 -1.64 -37.16 -19.60
C VAL A 501 -0.32 -37.55 -20.27
N LEU A 502 -0.38 -38.19 -21.44
CA LEU A 502 0.82 -38.54 -22.21
C LEU A 502 1.51 -37.30 -22.80
N ALA A 503 0.74 -36.31 -23.26
CA ALA A 503 1.29 -35.04 -23.71
C ALA A 503 2.05 -34.31 -22.57
N GLU A 504 1.52 -34.35 -21.35
CA GLU A 504 2.16 -33.80 -20.16
C GLU A 504 3.45 -34.54 -19.80
N ARG A 505 3.44 -35.88 -19.79
CA ARG A 505 4.66 -36.68 -19.60
C ARG A 505 5.75 -36.26 -20.58
N CYS A 506 5.43 -36.19 -21.88
CA CYS A 506 6.38 -35.75 -22.90
C CYS A 506 6.96 -34.37 -22.63
N VAL A 507 6.11 -33.40 -22.26
CA VAL A 507 6.54 -32.03 -21.98
C VAL A 507 7.44 -31.98 -20.74
N LEU A 508 7.09 -32.70 -19.67
CA LEU A 508 7.89 -32.77 -18.44
C LEU A 508 9.28 -33.36 -18.71
N LEU A 509 9.36 -34.48 -19.43
CA LEU A 509 10.63 -35.12 -19.78
C LEU A 509 11.48 -34.24 -20.72
N SER A 510 10.87 -33.74 -21.79
CA SER A 510 11.54 -32.89 -22.79
C SER A 510 12.07 -31.59 -22.19
N ALA A 511 11.29 -30.95 -21.31
CA ALA A 511 11.70 -29.72 -20.64
C ALA A 511 12.96 -29.93 -19.78
N GLU A 512 13.04 -31.04 -19.05
CA GLU A 512 14.25 -31.36 -18.27
C GLU A 512 15.46 -31.63 -19.19
N ILE A 513 15.28 -32.41 -20.26
CA ILE A 513 16.34 -32.68 -21.25
C ILE A 513 16.86 -31.37 -21.86
N LEU A 514 15.97 -30.48 -22.32
CA LEU A 514 16.35 -29.20 -22.92
C LEU A 514 17.02 -28.27 -21.90
N LYS A 515 16.54 -28.23 -20.65
CA LYS A 515 17.20 -27.47 -19.57
C LYS A 515 18.62 -27.98 -19.31
N SER A 516 18.84 -29.29 -19.30
CA SER A 516 20.20 -29.87 -19.15
C SER A 516 21.16 -29.48 -20.27
N GLN A 517 20.63 -29.20 -21.47
CA GLN A 517 21.38 -28.71 -22.62
C GLN A 517 21.45 -27.18 -22.70
N SER A 518 21.04 -26.45 -21.65
CA SER A 518 20.95 -24.98 -21.61
C SER A 518 20.01 -24.36 -22.66
N LYS A 519 19.07 -25.15 -23.23
CA LYS A 519 18.08 -24.71 -24.22
C LYS A 519 16.79 -24.20 -23.56
N TYR A 520 16.93 -23.20 -22.69
CA TYR A 520 15.81 -22.68 -21.88
C TYR A 520 14.67 -22.06 -22.71
N SER A 521 14.95 -21.49 -23.88
CA SER A 521 13.90 -20.90 -24.73
C SER A 521 12.98 -21.96 -25.32
N GLU A 522 13.54 -23.07 -25.77
CA GLU A 522 12.76 -24.20 -26.28
C GLU A 522 11.96 -24.85 -25.14
N ALA A 523 12.58 -25.05 -23.96
CA ALA A 523 11.89 -25.58 -22.79
C ALA A 523 10.70 -24.71 -22.34
N ALA A 524 10.88 -23.39 -22.25
CA ALA A 524 9.81 -22.46 -21.90
C ALA A 524 8.64 -22.53 -22.89
N ALA A 525 8.93 -22.59 -24.19
CA ALA A 525 7.90 -22.68 -25.23
C ALA A 525 7.08 -23.98 -25.10
N LEU A 526 7.73 -25.12 -24.81
CA LEU A 526 7.03 -26.40 -24.57
C LEU A 526 6.09 -26.33 -23.38
N LEU A 527 6.57 -25.80 -22.25
CA LEU A 527 5.80 -25.68 -21.01
C LEU A 527 4.57 -24.79 -21.19
N ILE A 528 4.74 -23.62 -21.80
CA ILE A 528 3.65 -22.67 -22.07
C ILE A 528 2.62 -23.28 -23.03
N ARG A 529 3.07 -23.97 -24.09
CA ARG A 529 2.21 -24.55 -25.12
C ARG A 529 1.20 -25.53 -24.53
N LEU A 530 1.53 -26.23 -23.44
CA LEU A 530 0.63 -27.19 -22.83
C LEU A 530 -0.40 -26.53 -21.89
N THR A 531 -0.22 -25.28 -21.47
CA THR A 531 -1.15 -24.61 -20.54
C THR A 531 -2.57 -24.52 -21.12
N SER A 532 -3.59 -24.82 -20.32
CA SER A 532 -5.02 -24.74 -20.67
C SER A 532 -5.88 -24.45 -19.44
N GLU A 533 -7.17 -24.15 -19.65
CA GLU A 533 -8.12 -23.91 -18.56
C GLU A 533 -8.65 -25.21 -17.93
N ASP A 534 -8.43 -26.35 -18.57
CA ASP A 534 -8.92 -27.66 -18.09
C ASP A 534 -8.25 -28.14 -16.80
N SER A 535 -7.06 -27.61 -16.50
CA SER A 535 -6.30 -27.93 -15.28
C SER A 535 -5.48 -26.72 -14.84
N ASP A 536 -6.07 -25.91 -13.95
CA ASP A 536 -5.42 -24.72 -13.40
C ASP A 536 -4.12 -25.08 -12.64
N LEU A 537 -4.08 -26.19 -11.90
CA LEU A 537 -2.89 -26.61 -11.15
C LEU A 537 -1.71 -26.89 -12.07
N ARG A 538 -1.95 -27.70 -13.12
CA ARG A 538 -0.94 -28.02 -14.13
C ARG A 538 -0.46 -26.77 -14.83
N SER A 539 -1.38 -25.94 -15.31
CA SER A 539 -1.03 -24.69 -15.98
C SER A 539 -0.22 -23.76 -15.08
N ALA A 540 -0.55 -23.65 -13.79
CA ALA A 540 0.20 -22.83 -12.83
C ALA A 540 1.66 -23.30 -12.69
N LEU A 541 1.84 -24.61 -12.50
CA LEU A 541 3.16 -25.24 -12.35
C LEU A 541 4.01 -25.05 -13.61
N LEU A 542 3.45 -25.30 -14.80
CA LEU A 542 4.16 -25.16 -16.07
C LEU A 542 4.53 -23.70 -16.37
N LEU A 543 3.63 -22.75 -16.07
CA LEU A 543 3.90 -21.31 -16.23
C LEU A 543 5.02 -20.84 -15.30
N GLU A 544 5.03 -21.29 -14.06
CA GLU A 544 6.12 -21.00 -13.12
C GLU A 544 7.45 -21.57 -13.62
N GLN A 545 7.48 -22.82 -14.09
CA GLN A 545 8.70 -23.41 -14.65
C GLN A 545 9.15 -22.70 -15.93
N ALA A 546 8.21 -22.22 -16.76
CA ALA A 546 8.53 -21.40 -17.92
C ALA A 546 9.12 -20.04 -17.51
N ALA A 547 8.60 -19.42 -16.45
CA ALA A 547 9.18 -18.21 -15.86
C ALA A 547 10.64 -18.47 -15.47
N HIS A 548 10.90 -19.55 -14.73
CA HIS A 548 12.26 -19.93 -14.35
C HIS A 548 13.15 -20.22 -15.56
N CYS A 549 12.63 -20.71 -16.68
CA CYS A 549 13.42 -20.82 -17.92
C CYS A 549 13.85 -19.44 -18.44
N PHE A 550 12.97 -18.42 -18.44
CA PHE A 550 13.30 -17.07 -18.92
C PHE A 550 14.41 -16.37 -18.11
N ILE A 551 14.45 -16.58 -16.79
CA ILE A 551 15.49 -15.97 -15.96
C ILE A 551 16.84 -16.68 -16.08
N ASN A 552 16.86 -17.98 -16.42
CA ASN A 552 18.08 -18.77 -16.58
C ASN A 552 18.64 -18.76 -18.01
N MET A 553 18.02 -18.02 -18.95
CA MET A 553 18.58 -17.81 -20.28
C MET A 553 19.94 -17.10 -20.20
N LYS A 554 20.82 -17.35 -21.19
CA LYS A 554 22.11 -16.65 -21.32
C LYS A 554 21.98 -15.13 -21.23
N SER A 555 20.87 -14.59 -21.76
CA SER A 555 20.43 -13.22 -21.52
C SER A 555 19.11 -13.28 -20.73
N PRO A 556 19.14 -13.05 -19.40
CA PRO A 556 17.95 -13.16 -18.57
C PRO A 556 16.81 -12.24 -19.02
N MET A 557 15.62 -12.81 -19.27
CA MET A 557 14.44 -12.05 -19.69
C MET A 557 13.54 -11.73 -18.49
N VAL A 558 14.01 -10.82 -17.62
CA VAL A 558 13.40 -10.49 -16.31
C VAL A 558 11.91 -10.14 -16.39
N ARG A 559 11.49 -9.36 -17.40
CA ARG A 559 10.08 -9.00 -17.59
C ARG A 559 9.22 -10.19 -18.02
N LYS A 560 9.74 -11.10 -18.86
CA LYS A 560 9.03 -12.34 -19.21
C LYS A 560 8.92 -13.26 -17.99
N TYR A 561 9.95 -13.33 -17.16
CA TYR A 561 9.88 -14.02 -15.87
C TYR A 561 8.71 -13.48 -15.02
N ALA A 562 8.68 -12.18 -14.73
CA ALA A 562 7.64 -11.60 -13.89
C ALA A 562 6.23 -11.77 -14.48
N PHE A 563 6.06 -11.61 -15.80
CA PHE A 563 4.80 -11.83 -16.48
C PHE A 563 4.28 -13.26 -16.29
N HIS A 564 5.13 -14.27 -16.49
CA HIS A 564 4.72 -15.67 -16.32
C HIS A 564 4.53 -16.05 -14.85
N MET A 565 5.24 -15.42 -13.92
CA MET A 565 4.97 -15.56 -12.48
C MET A 565 3.57 -15.03 -12.12
N ILE A 566 3.14 -13.89 -12.69
CA ILE A 566 1.78 -13.36 -12.48
C ILE A 566 0.72 -14.34 -13.01
N LEU A 567 0.91 -14.88 -14.22
CA LEU A 567 0.00 -15.87 -14.80
C LEU A 567 -0.04 -17.17 -13.98
N ALA A 568 1.12 -17.64 -13.51
CA ALA A 568 1.20 -18.78 -12.60
C ALA A 568 0.46 -18.51 -11.29
N GLY A 569 0.62 -17.32 -10.71
CA GLY A 569 -0.07 -16.89 -9.50
C GLY A 569 -1.60 -16.89 -9.65
N HIS A 570 -2.10 -16.39 -10.77
CA HIS A 570 -3.53 -16.43 -11.10
C HIS A 570 -4.07 -17.87 -11.18
N ARG A 571 -3.36 -18.75 -11.90
CA ARG A 571 -3.73 -20.16 -12.05
C ARG A 571 -3.63 -20.92 -10.72
N PHE A 572 -2.61 -20.65 -9.89
CA PHE A 572 -2.53 -21.21 -8.53
C PHE A 572 -3.72 -20.77 -7.67
N SER A 573 -4.15 -19.51 -7.77
CA SER A 573 -5.33 -19.03 -7.04
C SER A 573 -6.60 -19.76 -7.46
N LYS A 574 -6.81 -19.98 -8.77
CA LYS A 574 -7.94 -20.79 -9.28
C LYS A 574 -7.87 -22.25 -8.84
N ALA A 575 -6.66 -22.81 -8.75
CA ALA A 575 -6.42 -24.17 -8.24
C ALA A 575 -6.53 -24.32 -6.71
N GLY A 576 -6.89 -23.27 -5.97
CA GLY A 576 -6.97 -23.26 -4.51
C GLY A 576 -5.63 -23.16 -3.78
N GLN A 577 -4.51 -23.06 -4.50
CA GLN A 577 -3.14 -23.02 -3.97
C GLN A 577 -2.73 -21.58 -3.56
N LYS A 578 -3.45 -20.99 -2.61
CA LYS A 578 -3.33 -19.57 -2.23
C LYS A 578 -1.92 -19.16 -1.77
N LYS A 579 -1.20 -20.05 -1.06
CA LYS A 579 0.19 -19.80 -0.63
C LYS A 579 1.14 -19.65 -1.82
N HIS A 580 1.03 -20.54 -2.81
CA HIS A 580 1.83 -20.47 -4.04
C HIS A 580 1.42 -19.28 -4.90
N ALA A 581 0.12 -18.94 -4.95
CA ALA A 581 -0.35 -17.74 -5.62
C ALA A 581 0.32 -16.48 -5.04
N LEU A 582 0.24 -16.27 -3.72
CA LEU A 582 0.88 -15.14 -3.03
C LEU A 582 2.39 -15.09 -3.32
N ARG A 583 3.08 -16.24 -3.20
CA ARG A 583 4.52 -16.35 -3.49
C ARG A 583 4.85 -15.88 -4.91
N CYS A 584 4.07 -16.30 -5.91
CA CYS A 584 4.30 -15.90 -7.29
C CYS A 584 4.12 -14.38 -7.51
N TYR A 585 3.09 -13.77 -6.92
CA TYR A 585 2.91 -12.32 -7.00
C TYR A 585 4.01 -11.54 -6.27
N CYS A 586 4.47 -12.02 -5.11
CA CYS A 586 5.62 -11.43 -4.40
C CYS A 586 6.91 -11.51 -5.24
N GLN A 587 7.14 -12.62 -5.94
CA GLN A 587 8.27 -12.77 -6.86
C GLN A 587 8.17 -11.80 -8.05
N ALA A 588 6.99 -11.63 -8.63
CA ALA A 588 6.78 -10.65 -9.70
C ALA A 588 6.96 -9.19 -9.22
N MET A 589 6.58 -8.86 -7.99
CA MET A 589 6.71 -7.51 -7.43
C MET A 589 8.17 -7.02 -7.40
N GLN A 590 9.14 -7.91 -7.21
CA GLN A 590 10.57 -7.56 -7.22
C GLN A 590 11.03 -6.93 -8.54
N VAL A 591 10.33 -7.21 -9.65
CA VAL A 591 10.64 -6.67 -10.97
C VAL A 591 9.98 -5.30 -11.20
N TYR A 592 8.77 -5.09 -10.71
CA TYR A 592 8.02 -3.87 -11.01
C TYR A 592 8.21 -2.75 -9.99
N LYS A 593 8.49 -3.09 -8.72
CA LYS A 593 8.56 -2.13 -7.61
C LYS A 593 9.51 -0.97 -7.88
N GLY A 594 8.97 0.25 -7.87
CA GLY A 594 9.77 1.48 -7.97
C GLY A 594 10.42 1.71 -9.35
N LYS A 595 9.95 1.01 -10.39
CA LYS A 595 10.48 1.13 -11.77
C LYS A 595 9.52 1.87 -12.72
N GLY A 596 8.48 2.51 -12.21
CA GLY A 596 7.55 3.36 -12.98
C GLY A 596 6.37 2.61 -13.62
N TRP A 597 6.14 1.34 -13.27
CA TRP A 597 5.06 0.51 -13.82
C TRP A 597 3.82 0.54 -12.92
N SER A 598 3.36 1.74 -12.55
CA SER A 598 2.26 1.97 -11.60
C SER A 598 1.05 1.04 -11.77
N LEU A 599 0.54 0.85 -12.99
CA LEU A 599 -0.62 -0.03 -13.22
C LEU A 599 -0.36 -1.50 -12.85
N ALA A 600 0.84 -2.01 -13.15
CA ALA A 600 1.25 -3.35 -12.78
C ALA A 600 1.51 -3.44 -11.27
N GLU A 601 2.18 -2.45 -10.69
CA GLU A 601 2.41 -2.37 -9.24
C GLU A 601 1.10 -2.35 -8.46
N ASP A 602 0.10 -1.57 -8.90
CA ASP A 602 -1.24 -1.50 -8.31
C ASP A 602 -1.94 -2.86 -8.37
N HIS A 603 -1.96 -3.51 -9.54
CA HIS A 603 -2.59 -4.82 -9.72
C HIS A 603 -1.93 -5.90 -8.83
N ILE A 604 -0.60 -5.94 -8.80
CA ILE A 604 0.13 -6.94 -8.00
C ILE A 604 -0.07 -6.68 -6.51
N ASN A 605 0.07 -5.43 -6.03
CA ASN A 605 -0.18 -5.10 -4.62
C ASN A 605 -1.64 -5.39 -4.21
N PHE A 606 -2.61 -5.07 -5.07
CA PHE A 606 -4.02 -5.37 -4.81
C PHE A 606 -4.24 -6.87 -4.64
N THR A 607 -3.62 -7.67 -5.51
CA THR A 607 -3.72 -9.12 -5.45
C THR A 607 -2.99 -9.70 -4.24
N ILE A 608 -1.78 -9.21 -3.92
CA ILE A 608 -1.04 -9.56 -2.70
C ILE A 608 -1.89 -9.26 -1.46
N GLY A 609 -2.53 -8.09 -1.41
CA GLY A 609 -3.41 -7.69 -0.31
C GLY A 609 -4.55 -8.67 -0.08
N ARG A 610 -5.28 -9.03 -1.14
CA ARG A 610 -6.40 -9.99 -1.07
C ARG A 610 -5.96 -11.42 -0.71
N GLN A 611 -4.86 -11.90 -1.29
CA GLN A 611 -4.34 -13.24 -0.99
C GLN A 611 -3.82 -13.31 0.45
N SER A 612 -3.10 -12.29 0.92
CA SER A 612 -2.60 -12.19 2.29
C SER A 612 -3.74 -12.17 3.30
N TYR A 613 -4.80 -11.39 3.03
CA TYR A 613 -6.01 -11.37 3.85
C TYR A 613 -6.65 -12.76 3.95
N THR A 614 -6.80 -13.45 2.82
CA THR A 614 -7.39 -14.80 2.78
C THR A 614 -6.55 -15.83 3.55
N LEU A 615 -5.22 -15.65 3.59
CA LEU A 615 -4.28 -16.46 4.36
C LEU A 615 -4.14 -16.02 5.83
N ARG A 616 -4.97 -15.07 6.31
CA ARG A 616 -4.92 -14.47 7.65
C ARG A 616 -3.59 -13.76 7.98
N GLN A 617 -2.85 -13.33 6.96
CA GLN A 617 -1.65 -12.50 7.10
C GLN A 617 -2.04 -11.02 7.01
N LEU A 618 -2.67 -10.51 8.07
CA LEU A 618 -3.30 -9.19 8.03
C LEU A 618 -2.29 -8.05 7.88
N ASP A 619 -1.12 -8.11 8.53
CA ASP A 619 -0.09 -7.07 8.40
C ASP A 619 0.42 -6.95 6.96
N ASN A 620 0.68 -8.09 6.30
CA ASN A 620 1.06 -8.13 4.89
C ASN A 620 -0.04 -7.55 4.00
N ALA A 621 -1.31 -7.82 4.31
CA ALA A 621 -2.45 -7.28 3.57
C ALA A 621 -2.55 -5.75 3.71
N VAL A 622 -2.47 -5.23 4.94
CA VAL A 622 -2.48 -3.78 5.22
C VAL A 622 -1.31 -3.10 4.51
N SER A 623 -0.11 -3.66 4.58
CA SER A 623 1.08 -3.09 3.94
C SER A 623 0.92 -3.02 2.42
N ALA A 624 0.39 -4.07 1.79
CA ALA A 624 0.20 -4.10 0.35
C ALA A 624 -0.83 -3.05 -0.11
N PHE A 625 -1.98 -2.95 0.56
CA PHE A 625 -2.98 -1.93 0.23
C PHE A 625 -2.49 -0.50 0.53
N ARG A 626 -1.75 -0.30 1.63
CA ARG A 626 -1.12 0.98 1.97
C ARG A 626 -0.20 1.47 0.84
N HIS A 627 0.60 0.58 0.25
CA HIS A 627 1.48 0.94 -0.87
C HIS A 627 0.74 1.48 -2.09
N ILE A 628 -0.45 0.96 -2.37
CA ILE A 628 -1.29 1.42 -3.50
C ILE A 628 -1.79 2.85 -3.25
N LEU A 629 -2.12 3.18 -1.99
CA LEU A 629 -2.67 4.48 -1.62
C LEU A 629 -1.61 5.58 -1.51
N ILE A 630 -0.36 5.23 -1.23
CA ILE A 630 0.76 6.19 -1.06
C ILE A 630 1.44 6.55 -2.39
N ASN A 631 1.41 5.65 -3.37
CA ASN A 631 2.05 5.88 -4.65
C ASN A 631 1.08 6.54 -5.64
N GLU A 632 1.63 7.27 -6.62
CA GLU A 632 0.82 7.86 -7.70
C GLU A 632 0.21 6.77 -8.58
N SER A 633 -1.06 6.42 -8.31
CA SER A 633 -1.82 5.46 -9.08
C SER A 633 -2.40 6.10 -10.35
N LYS A 634 -2.17 5.47 -11.50
CA LYS A 634 -2.78 5.88 -12.79
C LYS A 634 -4.15 5.26 -13.04
N GLN A 635 -4.69 4.50 -12.08
CA GLN A 635 -5.96 3.81 -12.22
C GLN A 635 -7.17 4.76 -12.30
N SER A 636 -8.33 4.21 -12.66
CA SER A 636 -9.60 4.93 -12.68
C SER A 636 -10.08 5.28 -11.26
N ALA A 637 -10.94 6.29 -11.13
CA ALA A 637 -11.54 6.66 -9.84
C ALA A 637 -12.28 5.48 -9.18
N ALA A 638 -13.00 4.69 -9.97
CA ALA A 638 -13.71 3.49 -9.47
C ALA A 638 -12.74 2.48 -8.83
N GLN A 639 -11.61 2.23 -9.48
CA GLN A 639 -10.60 1.29 -9.01
C GLN A 639 -9.85 1.83 -7.77
N GLN A 640 -9.47 3.11 -7.76
CA GLN A 640 -8.87 3.75 -6.57
C GLN A 640 -9.83 3.74 -5.37
N GLY A 641 -11.13 3.97 -5.62
CA GLY A 641 -12.17 3.81 -4.60
C GLY A 641 -12.27 2.38 -4.07
N ALA A 642 -12.09 1.36 -4.92
CA ALA A 642 -12.03 -0.04 -4.48
C ALA A 642 -10.80 -0.31 -3.59
N PHE A 643 -9.64 0.22 -3.94
CA PHE A 643 -8.43 0.11 -3.12
C PHE A 643 -8.62 0.70 -1.72
N LEU A 644 -9.22 1.88 -1.62
CA LEU A 644 -9.53 2.52 -0.34
C LEU A 644 -10.52 1.68 0.48
N ARG A 645 -11.57 1.15 -0.13
CA ARG A 645 -12.54 0.28 0.57
C ARG A 645 -11.88 -0.98 1.13
N GLU A 646 -11.08 -1.68 0.33
CA GLU A 646 -10.39 -2.90 0.77
C GLU A 646 -9.39 -2.59 1.90
N TYR A 647 -8.63 -1.50 1.79
CA TYR A 647 -7.73 -1.05 2.86
C TYR A 647 -8.48 -0.84 4.19
N LEU A 648 -9.58 -0.08 4.15
CA LEU A 648 -10.39 0.21 5.34
C LEU A 648 -11.02 -1.06 5.92
N TYR A 649 -11.48 -1.98 5.05
CA TYR A 649 -12.05 -3.26 5.48
C TYR A 649 -11.04 -4.15 6.19
N VAL A 650 -9.87 -4.37 5.59
CA VAL A 650 -8.80 -5.18 6.20
C VAL A 650 -8.34 -4.55 7.51
N TYR A 651 -8.16 -3.23 7.54
CA TYR A 651 -7.71 -2.54 8.72
C TYR A 651 -8.72 -2.60 9.87
N LYS A 652 -10.03 -2.49 9.59
CA LYS A 652 -11.09 -2.66 10.59
C LYS A 652 -11.01 -4.04 11.27
N ASN A 653 -10.72 -5.10 10.50
CA ASN A 653 -10.52 -6.44 11.05
C ASN A 653 -9.27 -6.54 11.94
N VAL A 654 -8.16 -5.87 11.57
CA VAL A 654 -6.95 -5.79 12.42
C VAL A 654 -7.23 -5.09 13.75
N SER A 655 -7.96 -3.98 13.69
CA SER A 655 -8.30 -3.18 14.88
C SER A 655 -9.19 -3.95 15.85
N GLN A 656 -10.11 -4.77 15.33
CA GLN A 656 -10.98 -5.63 16.17
C GLN A 656 -10.19 -6.69 16.95
N LEU A 657 -9.03 -7.13 16.45
CA LEU A 657 -8.16 -8.07 17.15
C LEU A 657 -7.32 -7.40 18.25
N SER A 658 -7.18 -6.06 18.23
CA SER A 658 -6.36 -5.29 19.16
C SER A 658 -7.00 -3.95 19.53
N PRO A 659 -8.18 -3.95 20.19
CA PRO A 659 -8.94 -2.73 20.47
C PRO A 659 -8.19 -1.74 21.39
N ASP A 660 -7.29 -2.23 22.25
CA ASP A 660 -6.48 -1.40 23.16
C ASP A 660 -5.14 -0.95 22.55
N GLY A 661 -4.89 -1.24 21.26
CA GLY A 661 -3.67 -0.84 20.56
C GLY A 661 -3.57 0.68 20.31
N PRO A 662 -2.36 1.19 20.00
CA PRO A 662 -2.21 2.59 19.60
C PRO A 662 -2.95 2.88 18.30
N LEU A 663 -3.48 4.10 18.16
CA LEU A 663 -4.15 4.51 16.93
C LEU A 663 -3.20 4.39 15.72
N PRO A 664 -3.66 3.83 14.60
CA PRO A 664 -2.84 3.66 13.40
C PRO A 664 -2.45 4.99 12.80
N GLN A 665 -1.29 5.00 12.15
CA GLN A 665 -0.95 6.06 11.23
C GLN A 665 -1.62 5.82 9.88
N LEU A 666 -2.63 6.61 9.53
CA LEU A 666 -3.33 6.46 8.25
C LEU A 666 -2.48 7.01 7.08
N PRO A 667 -2.57 6.42 5.87
CA PRO A 667 -1.81 6.89 4.72
C PRO A 667 -2.42 8.12 4.03
N LEU A 668 -3.69 8.44 4.32
CA LEU A 668 -4.48 9.45 3.63
C LEU A 668 -5.34 10.24 4.61
N PRO A 669 -5.60 11.54 4.33
CA PRO A 669 -4.99 12.37 3.27
C PRO A 669 -3.49 12.61 3.51
N TYR A 670 -2.78 13.22 2.55
CA TYR A 670 -1.42 13.69 2.81
C TYR A 670 -1.45 14.99 3.60
N ILE A 671 -0.56 15.11 4.58
CA ILE A 671 -0.38 16.35 5.34
C ILE A 671 0.90 17.03 4.88
N ASN A 672 0.80 18.31 4.50
CA ASN A 672 1.97 19.15 4.31
C ASN A 672 2.36 19.79 5.65
N SER A 673 3.09 19.06 6.48
CA SER A 673 3.48 19.50 7.83
C SER A 673 4.29 20.80 7.81
N SER A 674 5.11 21.04 6.79
CA SER A 674 5.93 22.26 6.68
C SER A 674 5.12 23.54 6.50
N ALA A 675 3.94 23.43 5.88
CA ALA A 675 3.01 24.54 5.67
C ALA A 675 2.13 24.84 6.90
N THR A 676 2.27 24.06 7.98
CA THR A 676 1.48 24.24 9.21
C THR A 676 1.74 25.63 9.82
N ARG A 677 0.66 26.36 10.05
CA ARG A 677 0.68 27.67 10.74
C ARG A 677 0.03 27.54 12.12
N VAL A 678 0.59 28.22 13.12
CA VAL A 678 0.06 28.21 14.49
C VAL A 678 -0.23 29.65 14.90
N PHE A 679 -1.49 29.93 15.21
CA PHE A 679 -1.97 31.24 15.62
C PHE A 679 -2.36 31.23 17.10
N PHE A 680 -1.84 32.20 17.85
CA PHE A 680 -2.12 32.43 19.25
C PHE A 680 -2.97 33.69 19.37
N GLY A 681 -4.16 33.58 19.94
CA GLY A 681 -5.04 34.72 20.19
C GLY A 681 -6.44 34.52 19.63
N HIS A 682 -7.29 35.54 19.83
CA HIS A 682 -8.71 35.46 19.56
C HIS A 682 -9.06 35.78 18.11
N ASP A 683 -10.15 35.19 17.62
CA ASP A 683 -10.76 35.62 16.37
C ASP A 683 -11.22 37.07 16.49
N ARG A 684 -10.98 37.83 15.43
CA ARG A 684 -11.37 39.24 15.36
C ARG A 684 -12.89 39.36 15.52
N ARG A 685 -13.35 40.16 16.48
CA ARG A 685 -14.77 40.48 16.58
C ARG A 685 -15.23 41.29 15.36
N PRO A 686 -16.34 40.91 14.70
CA PRO A 686 -16.91 41.70 13.63
C PRO A 686 -17.27 43.10 14.13
N ALA A 687 -17.03 44.10 13.27
CA ALA A 687 -17.53 45.45 13.44
C ALA A 687 -19.07 45.46 13.59
N ASP A 688 -19.60 46.24 14.53
CA ASP A 688 -21.04 46.47 14.68
C ASP A 688 -21.37 47.96 14.40
N GLY A 689 -22.35 48.19 13.53
CA GLY A 689 -22.71 49.52 13.04
C GLY A 689 -21.53 50.29 12.41
N GLU A 690 -21.22 51.46 12.98
CA GLU A 690 -20.18 52.38 12.49
C GLU A 690 -18.78 52.13 13.09
N LYS A 691 -18.63 51.09 13.93
CA LYS A 691 -17.37 50.75 14.62
C LYS A 691 -16.48 49.88 13.73
N GLN A 692 -15.36 50.41 13.24
CA GLN A 692 -14.34 49.63 12.54
C GLN A 692 -13.35 49.02 13.56
N ALA A 693 -13.37 47.71 13.75
CA ALA A 693 -12.37 47.03 14.58
C ALA A 693 -10.94 47.22 14.02
N ALA A 694 -9.94 47.32 14.89
CA ALA A 694 -8.52 47.27 14.51
C ALA A 694 -8.23 46.05 13.60
N THR A 695 -7.30 46.21 12.66
CA THR A 695 -7.05 45.18 11.63
C THR A 695 -6.42 43.92 12.22
N HIS A 696 -5.49 44.04 13.17
CA HIS A 696 -4.68 42.97 13.79
C HIS A 696 -4.11 41.97 12.75
N ILE A 697 -3.33 40.99 13.20
CA ILE A 697 -2.97 39.80 12.42
C ILE A 697 -4.20 38.91 12.25
N SER A 698 -4.43 38.40 11.04
CA SER A 698 -5.43 37.39 10.71
C SER A 698 -4.77 36.17 10.04
N LEU A 699 -5.36 34.98 10.22
CA LEU A 699 -4.97 33.76 9.51
C LEU A 699 -5.24 33.83 7.99
N ASP A 700 -6.14 34.71 7.55
CA ASP A 700 -6.42 34.94 6.13
C ASP A 700 -5.35 35.80 5.44
N GLN A 701 -4.42 36.38 6.21
CA GLN A 701 -3.33 37.19 5.68
C GLN A 701 -2.13 36.31 5.29
N GLU A 702 -1.53 36.59 4.14
CA GLU A 702 -0.26 35.98 3.74
C GLU A 702 0.91 36.60 4.54
N TYR A 703 1.99 35.84 4.68
CA TYR A 703 3.18 36.34 5.36
C TYR A 703 3.92 37.34 4.48
N ASP A 704 4.06 38.57 4.96
CA ASP A 704 4.89 39.61 4.35
C ASP A 704 6.10 39.92 5.25
N SER A 705 7.29 39.69 4.71
CA SER A 705 8.55 39.93 5.42
C SER A 705 8.78 41.41 5.72
N GLU A 706 8.38 42.31 4.81
CA GLU A 706 8.60 43.75 5.01
C GLU A 706 7.69 44.27 6.12
N SER A 707 6.38 43.99 6.06
CA SER A 707 5.43 44.35 7.13
C SER A 707 5.84 43.74 8.47
N SER A 708 6.24 42.46 8.51
CA SER A 708 6.69 41.79 9.73
C SER A 708 7.88 42.52 10.39
N GLN A 709 8.89 42.89 9.60
CA GLN A 709 10.04 43.66 10.06
C GLN A 709 9.64 45.05 10.57
N GLN A 710 8.71 45.74 9.88
CA GLN A 710 8.23 47.04 10.31
C GLN A 710 7.51 47.00 11.68
N TRP A 711 6.70 45.96 11.93
CA TRP A 711 6.05 45.79 13.23
C TRP A 711 7.05 45.47 14.34
N ARG A 712 8.09 44.69 14.02
CA ARG A 712 9.19 44.38 14.93
C ARG A 712 9.91 45.63 15.39
N GLU A 713 10.27 46.50 14.45
CA GLU A 713 10.93 47.79 14.73
C GLU A 713 10.07 48.71 15.62
N LEU A 714 8.75 48.76 15.36
CA LEU A 714 7.82 49.55 16.17
C LEU A 714 7.72 49.01 17.62
N GLU A 715 7.68 47.69 17.79
CA GLU A 715 7.66 47.05 19.10
C GLU A 715 8.97 47.28 19.87
N GLU A 716 10.11 47.08 19.21
CA GLU A 716 11.43 47.38 19.78
C GLU A 716 11.53 48.84 20.24
N HIS A 717 11.03 49.77 19.43
CA HIS A 717 11.05 51.18 19.76
C HIS A 717 10.21 51.50 21.01
N VAL A 718 8.95 51.06 21.07
CA VAL A 718 8.10 51.33 22.25
C VAL A 718 8.65 50.68 23.51
N VAL A 719 9.19 49.46 23.42
CA VAL A 719 9.80 48.75 24.55
C VAL A 719 11.06 49.46 25.03
N ALA A 720 11.92 49.93 24.13
CA ALA A 720 13.10 50.70 24.50
C ALA A 720 12.71 51.99 25.24
N VAL A 721 11.72 52.74 24.74
CA VAL A 721 11.23 53.97 25.38
C VAL A 721 10.65 53.70 26.77
N VAL A 722 9.83 52.64 26.93
CA VAL A 722 9.29 52.22 28.24
C VAL A 722 10.42 51.87 29.22
N ASN A 723 11.52 51.28 28.73
CA ASN A 723 12.67 50.85 29.51
C ASN A 723 13.85 51.85 29.49
N ARG A 724 13.55 53.16 29.47
CA ARG A 724 14.56 54.24 29.58
C ARG A 724 15.65 54.20 28.49
N GLY A 725 15.27 53.82 27.28
CA GLY A 725 16.15 53.77 26.10
C GLY A 725 16.93 52.47 25.93
N VAL A 726 16.71 51.45 26.76
CA VAL A 726 17.43 50.17 26.69
C VAL A 726 16.46 49.02 26.45
N LEU A 727 16.78 48.15 25.48
CA LEU A 727 16.05 46.89 25.28
C LEU A 727 16.46 45.85 26.35
N PRO A 728 15.51 45.26 27.08
CA PRO A 728 15.83 44.18 28.03
C PRO A 728 16.57 43.02 27.36
N SER A 729 17.54 42.41 28.04
CA SER A 729 18.33 41.27 27.50
C SER A 729 17.50 40.04 27.15
N ASN A 730 16.32 39.91 27.76
CA ASN A 730 15.34 38.86 27.52
C ASN A 730 14.14 39.32 26.67
N PHE A 731 14.22 40.48 26.00
CA PHE A 731 13.15 40.95 25.12
C PHE A 731 13.14 40.18 23.82
N HIS A 732 11.96 39.71 23.43
CA HIS A 732 11.68 39.11 22.13
C HIS A 732 10.42 39.74 21.56
N PRO A 733 10.39 40.06 20.25
CA PRO A 733 9.20 40.58 19.59
C PRO A 733 8.04 39.59 19.65
N THR A 734 6.83 40.12 19.76
CA THR A 734 5.60 39.33 19.88
C THR A 734 5.19 38.78 18.51
N GLU A 735 5.14 37.47 18.37
CA GLU A 735 4.66 36.77 17.18
C GLU A 735 3.38 36.00 17.47
N TYR A 736 2.25 36.49 16.96
CA TYR A 736 0.95 35.84 17.13
C TYR A 736 0.68 34.72 16.10
N CYS A 737 1.40 34.69 14.97
CA CYS A 737 1.23 33.68 13.92
C CYS A 737 2.59 33.13 13.52
N LEU A 738 2.87 31.88 13.87
CA LEU A 738 4.10 31.15 13.52
C LEU A 738 3.90 30.34 12.24
N ASN A 739 4.91 30.32 11.38
CA ASN A 739 4.91 29.62 10.10
C ASN A 739 6.34 29.19 9.71
N SER A 740 6.57 28.77 8.46
CA SER A 740 7.89 28.32 7.99
C SER A 740 8.97 29.42 7.91
N TYR A 741 8.57 30.68 8.00
CA TYR A 741 9.43 31.85 7.88
C TYR A 741 9.71 32.54 9.23
N SER A 742 9.01 32.18 10.31
CA SER A 742 9.25 32.72 11.67
C SER A 742 10.45 32.08 12.37
N ASP A 743 10.98 32.73 13.40
CA ASP A 743 12.03 32.15 14.26
C ASP A 743 11.43 31.15 15.25
N ASN A 744 11.32 29.90 14.82
CA ASN A 744 10.75 28.82 15.61
C ASN A 744 11.78 28.10 16.50
N SER A 745 12.95 28.70 16.75
CA SER A 745 14.00 28.04 17.56
C SER A 745 13.61 27.90 19.04
N ARG A 746 12.57 28.61 19.49
CA ARG A 746 12.16 28.75 20.89
C ARG A 746 10.70 28.35 21.08
N PHE A 747 10.40 27.93 22.30
CA PHE A 747 9.03 27.62 22.71
C PHE A 747 8.17 28.88 22.71
N PRO A 748 7.08 28.95 21.91
CA PRO A 748 6.19 30.09 21.93
C PRO A 748 5.46 30.20 23.26
N LEU A 749 5.10 31.44 23.63
CA LEU A 749 4.33 31.72 24.83
C LEU A 749 2.90 32.03 24.44
N THR A 750 1.95 31.39 25.12
CA THR A 750 0.52 31.69 24.98
C THR A 750 -0.12 31.86 26.36
N VAL A 751 -1.26 32.52 26.40
CA VAL A 751 -1.97 32.86 27.63
C VAL A 751 -3.07 31.82 27.87
N VAL A 752 -3.26 31.41 29.13
CA VAL A 752 -4.36 30.51 29.51
C VAL A 752 -5.72 31.12 29.10
N GLU A 753 -6.68 30.28 28.76
CA GLU A 753 -8.00 30.61 28.20
C GLU A 753 -8.00 31.18 26.77
N GLU A 754 -6.83 31.48 26.18
CA GLU A 754 -6.77 31.97 24.79
C GLU A 754 -6.70 30.82 23.78
N PRO A 755 -7.48 30.87 22.69
CA PRO A 755 -7.45 29.80 21.71
C PRO A 755 -6.11 29.73 20.97
N ILE A 756 -5.68 28.50 20.72
CA ILE A 756 -4.54 28.16 19.86
C ILE A 756 -5.13 27.55 18.60
N THR A 757 -5.02 28.24 17.47
CA THR A 757 -5.52 27.75 16.18
C THR A 757 -4.37 27.19 15.35
N VAL A 758 -4.46 25.93 14.95
CA VAL A 758 -3.50 25.27 14.08
C VAL A 758 -4.12 25.08 12.71
N GLU A 759 -3.47 25.62 11.68
CA GLU A 759 -3.83 25.38 10.29
C GLU A 759 -3.03 24.21 9.73
N VAL A 760 -3.75 23.16 9.32
CA VAL A 760 -3.16 21.96 8.73
C VAL A 760 -3.59 21.85 7.27
N ALA A 761 -2.61 21.81 6.37
CA ALA A 761 -2.84 21.66 4.93
C ALA A 761 -2.92 20.18 4.55
N PHE A 762 -4.10 19.76 4.12
CA PHE A 762 -4.37 18.41 3.63
C PHE A 762 -4.38 18.37 2.10
N ARG A 763 -3.89 17.28 1.52
CA ARG A 763 -3.99 16.98 0.09
C ARG A 763 -4.57 15.59 -0.11
N ASN A 764 -5.65 15.50 -0.87
CA ASN A 764 -6.16 14.23 -1.36
C ASN A 764 -5.41 13.85 -2.65
N PRO A 765 -4.62 12.76 -2.70
CA PRO A 765 -3.97 12.32 -3.92
C PRO A 765 -4.87 11.45 -4.82
N LEU A 766 -6.05 11.06 -4.33
CA LEU A 766 -6.94 10.14 -5.05
C LEU A 766 -7.94 10.89 -5.93
N LYS A 767 -8.39 10.19 -6.99
CA LYS A 767 -9.48 10.62 -7.88
C LYS A 767 -10.89 10.44 -7.27
N VAL A 768 -10.95 10.11 -5.98
CA VAL A 768 -12.19 9.92 -5.22
C VAL A 768 -12.18 10.86 -4.01
N PRO A 769 -13.33 11.43 -3.62
CA PRO A 769 -13.40 12.31 -2.46
C PRO A 769 -13.11 11.53 -1.16
N LEU A 770 -12.45 12.20 -0.22
CA LEU A 770 -12.20 11.71 1.14
C LEU A 770 -13.09 12.48 2.12
N LEU A 771 -13.85 11.75 2.93
CA LEU A 771 -14.59 12.33 4.04
C LEU A 771 -13.91 11.95 5.35
N LEU A 772 -13.44 12.98 6.07
CA LEU A 772 -12.95 12.83 7.43
C LEU A 772 -14.07 13.21 8.39
N THR A 773 -14.30 12.39 9.40
CA THR A 773 -15.25 12.70 10.49
C THR A 773 -14.52 12.75 11.83
N ASP A 774 -15.03 13.52 12.77
CA ASP A 774 -14.44 13.75 14.10
C ASP A 774 -12.96 14.20 14.04
N LEU A 775 -12.64 15.10 13.10
CA LEU A 775 -11.29 15.62 12.89
C LEU A 775 -10.92 16.57 14.04
N SER A 776 -9.81 16.28 14.74
CA SER A 776 -9.31 17.08 15.85
C SER A 776 -7.79 16.98 15.99
N LEU A 777 -7.19 17.89 16.77
CA LEU A 777 -5.76 17.87 17.07
C LEU A 777 -5.43 16.79 18.11
N LEU A 778 -4.31 16.10 17.89
CA LEU A 778 -3.70 15.20 18.84
C LEU A 778 -2.62 15.96 19.60
N TRP A 779 -2.69 15.99 20.93
CA TRP A 779 -1.76 16.74 21.78
C TRP A 779 -1.44 16.01 23.08
N LYS A 780 -0.38 16.46 23.76
CA LYS A 780 0.03 16.06 25.10
C LYS A 780 0.27 17.31 25.93
N PHE A 781 -0.23 17.33 27.16
CA PHE A 781 -0.09 18.46 28.07
C PHE A 781 0.63 18.04 29.34
N GLN A 782 1.57 18.86 29.81
CA GLN A 782 2.27 18.70 31.07
C GLN A 782 1.98 19.92 31.97
N PRO A 783 1.10 19.80 32.98
CA PRO A 783 0.83 20.88 33.91
C PRO A 783 2.09 21.27 34.69
N LYS A 784 2.19 22.55 35.04
CA LYS A 784 3.28 23.04 35.88
C LYS A 784 2.95 22.77 37.35
N ASP A 785 3.63 21.82 37.98
CA ASP A 785 3.43 21.48 39.40
C ASP A 785 3.60 22.70 40.30
N VAL A 786 2.58 23.00 41.12
CA VAL A 786 2.57 24.13 42.06
C VAL A 786 3.25 23.77 43.39
N SER A 787 3.80 22.57 43.57
CA SER A 787 4.47 22.19 44.82
C SER A 787 5.78 21.45 44.57
N GLY A 788 6.89 22.07 44.97
CA GLY A 788 8.19 21.42 45.04
C GLY A 788 8.19 20.28 46.06
N LYS A 789 7.91 19.06 45.58
CA LYS A 789 8.46 17.81 46.11
C LYS A 789 8.65 16.88 44.92
N GLU A 790 9.89 16.72 44.49
CA GLU A 790 10.29 15.63 43.60
C GLU A 790 9.85 14.31 44.25
N ASN A 791 8.91 13.61 43.62
CA ASN A 791 8.69 12.19 43.85
C ASN A 791 8.11 11.54 42.59
N GLU A 792 8.87 10.56 42.09
CA GLU A 792 8.50 9.44 41.21
C GLU A 792 7.63 9.75 39.98
N VAL A 793 8.32 9.78 38.83
CA VAL A 793 7.76 9.71 37.48
C VAL A 793 6.94 8.42 37.35
N LYS A 794 5.62 8.52 37.56
CA LYS A 794 4.67 7.58 36.98
C LYS A 794 4.30 8.08 35.58
N GLU A 795 4.66 7.27 34.59
CA GLU A 795 4.24 7.42 33.21
C GLU A 795 2.70 7.47 33.07
N LEU A 796 2.29 8.27 32.09
CA LEU A 796 1.06 8.14 31.30
C LEU A 796 -0.26 8.56 31.98
N VAL A 797 -0.55 9.86 31.94
CA VAL A 797 -1.93 10.36 31.98
C VAL A 797 -2.33 10.73 30.55
N LYS A 798 -3.22 9.92 29.95
CA LYS A 798 -4.04 10.34 28.79
C LYS A 798 -4.73 11.63 29.20
N GLY A 799 -4.50 12.73 28.47
CA GLY A 799 -4.99 14.06 28.82
C GLY A 799 -6.49 14.04 29.13
N GLU A 800 -6.85 14.45 30.34
CA GLU A 800 -8.25 14.67 30.68
C GLU A 800 -8.74 15.91 29.92
N PRO A 801 -9.92 15.86 29.25
CA PRO A 801 -10.46 16.97 28.45
C PRO A 801 -10.74 18.24 29.27
N GLU A 802 -10.72 18.15 30.59
CA GLU A 802 -10.83 19.31 31.49
C GLU A 802 -9.62 20.27 31.37
N MET A 803 -8.44 19.76 30.99
CA MET A 803 -7.22 20.57 30.98
C MET A 803 -7.07 21.42 29.72
N ILE A 804 -7.34 20.83 28.55
CA ILE A 804 -7.31 21.50 27.24
C ILE A 804 -8.59 21.14 26.49
N GLY A 805 -9.46 22.12 26.26
CA GLY A 805 -10.61 21.96 25.37
C GLY A 805 -10.13 21.76 23.93
N THR A 806 -10.69 20.79 23.22
CA THR A 806 -10.31 20.50 21.82
C THR A 806 -11.52 20.64 20.93
N GLU A 807 -11.41 21.46 19.89
CA GLU A 807 -12.45 21.56 18.87
C GLU A 807 -12.43 20.29 17.99
N VAL A 808 -13.62 19.74 17.74
CA VAL A 808 -13.82 18.59 16.86
C VAL A 808 -14.64 19.04 15.67
N VAL A 809 -14.03 18.98 14.48
CA VAL A 809 -14.72 19.20 13.20
C VAL A 809 -15.47 17.93 12.84
N SER A 810 -16.81 17.99 12.86
CA SER A 810 -17.66 16.81 12.66
C SER A 810 -17.49 16.18 11.28
N GLU A 811 -17.41 16.99 10.23
CA GLU A 811 -17.28 16.55 8.84
C GLU A 811 -16.30 17.47 8.09
N PHE A 812 -15.28 16.87 7.46
CA PHE A 812 -14.30 17.56 6.62
C PHE A 812 -14.14 16.81 5.30
N LEU A 813 -14.85 17.29 4.27
CA LEU A 813 -14.82 16.75 2.92
C LEU A 813 -13.65 17.35 2.13
N ILE A 814 -12.82 16.49 1.54
CA ILE A 814 -11.75 16.83 0.59
C ILE A 814 -12.10 16.17 -0.74
N ASN A 815 -12.35 16.97 -1.77
CA ASN A 815 -12.69 16.48 -3.11
C ASN A 815 -11.51 15.76 -3.77
N SER A 816 -11.80 15.12 -4.91
CA SER A 816 -10.81 14.47 -5.76
C SER A 816 -9.64 15.41 -6.05
N GLU A 817 -8.41 14.96 -5.78
CA GLU A 817 -7.16 15.69 -6.08
C GLU A 817 -7.06 17.11 -5.45
N GLU A 818 -7.94 17.44 -4.49
CA GLU A 818 -8.01 18.75 -3.84
C GLU A 818 -6.94 18.89 -2.75
N SER A 819 -6.40 20.11 -2.62
CA SER A 819 -5.67 20.54 -1.42
C SER A 819 -6.54 21.50 -0.62
N LYS A 820 -6.76 21.19 0.67
CA LYS A 820 -7.69 21.90 1.54
C LYS A 820 -7.09 22.09 2.93
N VAL A 821 -7.25 23.27 3.49
CA VAL A 821 -6.74 23.61 4.83
C VAL A 821 -7.84 23.45 5.87
N ALA A 822 -7.53 22.83 7.01
CA ALA A 822 -8.40 22.85 8.19
C ALA A 822 -7.82 23.76 9.26
N ARG A 823 -8.68 24.52 9.94
CA ARG A 823 -8.36 25.31 11.14
C ARG A 823 -8.88 24.54 12.35
N LEU A 824 -7.98 24.07 13.21
CA LEU A 824 -8.32 23.28 14.39
C LEU A 824 -7.91 24.04 15.64
N LYS A 825 -8.79 24.12 16.65
CA LYS A 825 -8.55 24.93 17.85
C LYS A 825 -8.34 24.10 19.11
N LEU A 826 -7.45 24.60 19.96
CA LEU A 826 -7.25 24.16 21.35
C LEU A 826 -7.54 25.32 22.30
N PHE A 827 -8.15 25.01 23.44
CA PHE A 827 -8.53 25.96 24.49
C PHE A 827 -7.83 25.53 25.79
N PRO A 828 -6.67 26.10 26.12
CA PRO A 828 -5.92 25.71 27.30
C PRO A 828 -6.54 26.30 28.57
N HIS A 829 -6.99 25.47 29.52
CA HIS A 829 -7.56 25.92 30.80
C HIS A 829 -6.54 25.93 31.96
N HIS A 830 -5.35 25.37 31.74
CA HIS A 830 -4.30 25.24 32.76
C HIS A 830 -2.94 25.71 32.25
N ILE A 831 -2.07 26.14 33.18
CA ILE A 831 -0.70 26.57 32.91
C ILE A 831 0.23 25.34 32.83
N GLY A 832 1.09 25.28 31.81
CA GLY A 832 1.94 24.12 31.56
C GLY A 832 2.58 24.12 30.18
N GLU A 833 3.19 23.01 29.81
CA GLU A 833 3.79 22.78 28.50
C GLU A 833 2.82 21.96 27.63
N LEU A 834 2.49 22.46 26.43
CA LEU A 834 1.62 21.78 25.48
C LEU A 834 2.45 21.34 24.28
N HIS A 835 2.27 20.09 23.87
CA HIS A 835 2.89 19.51 22.68
C HIS A 835 1.80 19.07 21.70
N ILE A 836 1.76 19.70 20.53
CA ILE A 836 0.82 19.34 19.46
C ILE A 836 1.51 18.30 18.58
N LEU A 837 1.00 17.07 18.62
CA LEU A 837 1.65 15.90 18.02
C LEU A 837 1.17 15.63 16.60
N GLY A 838 -0.09 15.94 16.30
CA GLY A 838 -0.69 15.54 15.03
C GLY A 838 -2.18 15.83 14.94
N VAL A 839 -2.86 15.07 14.10
CA VAL A 839 -4.33 15.07 13.95
C VAL A 839 -4.87 13.65 14.10
N VAL A 840 -6.11 13.55 14.59
CA VAL A 840 -6.88 12.31 14.68
C VAL A 840 -8.21 12.50 13.95
N TYR A 841 -8.64 11.48 13.21
CA TYR A 841 -9.88 11.50 12.45
C TYR A 841 -10.36 10.08 12.10
N ASN A 842 -11.63 9.98 11.72
CA ASN A 842 -12.23 8.80 11.11
C ASN A 842 -12.19 8.96 9.59
N LEU A 843 -11.43 8.11 8.91
CA LEU A 843 -11.37 8.05 7.44
C LEU A 843 -12.42 7.06 6.94
N GLY A 844 -13.28 7.47 6.01
CA GLY A 844 -14.24 6.56 5.39
C GLY A 844 -14.55 6.91 3.94
N THR A 845 -15.31 6.01 3.30
CA THR A 845 -15.80 6.20 1.93
C THR A 845 -17.22 6.74 1.93
N ILE A 846 -17.48 7.73 1.07
CA ILE A 846 -18.81 8.30 0.88
C ILE A 846 -19.69 7.28 0.15
N GLN A 847 -20.86 6.96 0.71
CA GLN A 847 -21.85 6.14 0.04
C GLN A 847 -22.54 7.00 -1.02
N GLY A 848 -22.33 6.69 -2.30
CA GLY A 848 -23.11 7.30 -3.38
C GLY A 848 -24.55 6.82 -3.26
N SER A 849 -25.48 7.72 -2.93
CA SER A 849 -26.88 7.49 -3.27
C SER A 849 -26.93 7.34 -4.79
N MET A 850 -27.19 6.14 -5.28
CA MET A 850 -27.55 5.95 -6.68
C MET A 850 -28.85 6.73 -6.92
N THR A 851 -28.74 7.95 -7.46
CA THR A 851 -29.89 8.63 -8.04
C THR A 851 -30.24 7.89 -9.32
N VAL A 852 -31.35 7.16 -9.27
CA VAL A 852 -32.04 6.65 -10.46
C VAL A 852 -32.31 7.83 -11.39
N ASP A 853 -31.97 7.66 -12.66
CA ASP A 853 -32.02 8.68 -13.70
C ASP A 853 -33.39 9.38 -13.81
N GLY A 854 -33.32 10.71 -13.99
CA GLY A 854 -34.30 11.48 -14.74
C GLY A 854 -35.51 12.00 -13.97
N ILE A 855 -35.37 13.17 -13.35
CA ILE A 855 -36.25 14.36 -13.47
C ILE A 855 -35.50 15.54 -12.82
N GLY A 856 -35.51 16.70 -13.49
CA GLY A 856 -34.60 17.82 -13.28
C GLY A 856 -34.48 18.33 -11.83
N ALA A 857 -33.24 18.64 -11.46
CA ALA A 857 -32.89 19.30 -10.22
C ALA A 857 -33.41 20.76 -10.21
N LEU A 858 -34.29 21.08 -9.26
CA LEU A 858 -34.54 22.44 -8.80
C LEU A 858 -33.41 22.86 -7.83
N PRO A 859 -32.83 24.06 -7.94
CA PRO A 859 -31.79 24.53 -7.04
C PRO A 859 -32.42 25.00 -5.72
N GLY A 860 -32.36 24.14 -4.70
CA GLY A 860 -32.76 24.52 -3.35
C GLY A 860 -32.83 23.34 -2.39
N CYS A 861 -31.89 23.32 -1.44
CA CYS A 861 -32.00 22.65 -0.14
C CYS A 861 -31.94 21.11 -0.10
N HIS A 862 -30.73 20.53 -0.11
CA HIS A 862 -30.43 19.29 0.63
C HIS A 862 -28.97 19.28 1.14
N THR A 863 -28.74 19.69 2.39
CA THR A 863 -27.58 19.22 3.18
C THR A 863 -27.85 17.77 3.60
N GLY A 864 -27.70 16.85 2.65
CA GLY A 864 -27.76 15.41 2.96
C GLY A 864 -26.56 15.04 3.81
N LYS A 865 -26.78 14.61 5.06
CA LYS A 865 -25.74 14.01 5.91
C LYS A 865 -25.07 12.86 5.15
N HIS A 866 -23.79 13.00 4.83
CA HIS A 866 -23.03 11.94 4.20
C HIS A 866 -22.70 10.87 5.25
N SER A 867 -23.49 9.80 5.30
CA SER A 867 -23.18 8.66 6.18
C SER A 867 -22.01 7.84 5.61
N LEU A 868 -21.02 7.54 6.44
CA LEU A 868 -19.95 6.61 6.11
C LEU A 868 -20.46 5.18 6.22
N SER A 869 -20.33 4.38 5.16
CA SER A 869 -20.68 2.94 5.20
C SER A 869 -19.66 2.14 6.03
N MET A 870 -18.39 2.57 6.00
CA MET A 870 -17.27 1.97 6.69
C MET A 870 -16.22 3.06 6.94
N SER A 871 -15.83 3.23 8.20
CA SER A 871 -14.80 4.16 8.63
C SER A 871 -13.79 3.49 9.55
N VAL A 872 -12.57 4.05 9.56
CA VAL A 872 -11.47 3.64 10.41
C VAL A 872 -10.95 4.87 11.15
N ARG A 873 -10.84 4.77 12.47
CA ARG A 873 -10.21 5.80 13.30
C ARG A 873 -8.70 5.68 13.24
N GLY A 874 -8.01 6.77 12.99
CA GLY A 874 -6.55 6.80 13.03
C GLY A 874 -6.00 8.21 13.20
N ARG A 875 -4.67 8.30 13.20
CA ARG A 875 -3.92 9.53 13.39
C ARG A 875 -2.94 9.77 12.26
N GLN A 876 -2.46 11.00 12.15
CA GLN A 876 -1.27 11.35 11.40
C GLN A 876 -0.47 12.39 12.17
N ASP A 877 0.84 12.20 12.19
CA ASP A 877 1.76 13.01 12.98
C ASP A 877 2.20 14.25 12.20
N LEU A 878 2.36 15.37 12.90
CA LEU A 878 2.82 16.65 12.36
C LEU A 878 4.32 16.78 12.59
N GLU A 879 5.12 16.16 11.72
CA GLU A 879 6.58 16.27 11.77
C GLU A 879 7.05 17.52 11.01
N ILE A 880 7.52 18.54 11.75
CA ILE A 880 8.06 19.77 11.17
C ILE A 880 9.59 19.74 11.26
N GLN A 881 10.25 19.83 10.12
CA GLN A 881 11.70 19.95 10.04
C GLN A 881 12.12 21.42 10.14
N GLY A 882 12.99 21.74 11.10
CA GLY A 882 13.53 23.09 11.26
C GLY A 882 14.56 23.48 10.20
N PRO A 883 15.09 24.71 10.25
CA PRO A 883 16.00 25.23 9.23
C PRO A 883 17.34 24.49 9.19
N ARG A 884 17.94 24.36 8.00
CA ARG A 884 19.27 23.74 7.85
C ARG A 884 20.35 24.60 8.50
N LEU A 885 21.15 23.98 9.37
CA LEU A 885 22.28 24.64 10.02
C LEU A 885 23.49 24.64 9.08
N ASN A 886 24.18 25.78 8.99
CA ASN A 886 25.35 25.95 8.11
C ASN A 886 26.45 26.82 8.78
N ASN A 887 26.47 26.94 10.10
CA ASN A 887 27.34 27.89 10.81
C ASN A 887 28.71 27.26 11.14
N THR A 888 28.73 25.99 11.58
CA THR A 888 29.97 25.28 11.92
C THR A 888 30.53 24.49 10.74
N LYS A 889 31.82 24.13 10.80
CA LYS A 889 32.44 23.30 9.75
C LYS A 889 31.76 21.92 9.69
N GLU A 890 31.41 21.39 10.85
CA GLU A 890 30.68 20.14 11.05
C GLU A 890 29.29 20.21 10.41
N GLU A 891 28.52 21.29 10.62
CA GLU A 891 27.21 21.53 9.99
C GLU A 891 27.29 21.72 8.46
N LYS A 892 28.38 22.29 7.96
CA LYS A 892 28.58 22.39 6.49
C LYS A 892 28.90 21.04 5.86
N THR A 893 29.60 20.16 6.59
CA THR A 893 29.99 18.81 6.12
C THR A 893 28.99 17.70 6.44
N SER A 894 28.03 17.93 7.35
CA SER A 894 26.99 16.97 7.73
C SER A 894 25.62 17.64 7.69
N ILE A 895 24.61 17.01 7.08
CA ILE A 895 23.26 17.59 6.98
C ILE A 895 22.62 17.60 8.38
N LYS A 896 22.61 18.77 9.04
CA LYS A 896 21.98 18.99 10.35
C LYS A 896 20.92 20.09 10.26
N TYR A 897 19.85 19.93 11.02
CA TYR A 897 18.73 20.86 11.08
C TYR A 897 18.56 21.39 12.52
N GLY A 898 18.18 22.66 12.64
CA GLY A 898 17.82 23.28 13.91
C GLY A 898 16.44 22.83 14.40
N PRO A 899 16.09 23.13 15.65
CA PRO A 899 14.75 22.84 16.17
C PRO A 899 13.69 23.77 15.55
N ASP A 900 12.48 23.23 15.36
CA ASP A 900 11.26 24.00 15.11
C ASP A 900 10.26 23.69 16.23
N ARG A 901 9.93 24.70 17.04
CA ARG A 901 9.15 24.58 18.27
C ARG A 901 7.75 25.18 18.16
N ARG A 902 7.28 25.50 16.94
CA ARG A 902 5.98 26.17 16.77
C ARG A 902 4.79 25.37 17.31
N LEU A 903 4.93 24.05 17.39
CA LEU A 903 3.94 23.10 17.93
C LEU A 903 4.09 22.82 19.42
N ASP A 904 5.06 23.46 20.09
CA ASP A 904 5.38 23.26 21.51
C ASP A 904 5.10 24.53 22.37
N PRO A 905 3.87 25.10 22.40
CA PRO A 905 3.63 26.31 23.18
C PRO A 905 3.66 26.07 24.70
N ILE A 906 4.19 27.05 25.42
CA ILE A 906 4.12 27.11 26.88
C ILE A 906 2.95 28.01 27.28
N ILE A 907 1.97 27.43 27.95
CA ILE A 907 0.82 28.15 28.48
C ILE A 907 1.27 28.92 29.74
N THR A 908 0.89 30.19 29.82
CA THR A 908 1.27 31.13 30.88
C THR A 908 0.06 31.68 31.63
N GLU A 909 0.29 32.42 32.72
CA GLU A 909 -0.77 33.05 33.51
C GLU A 909 -1.64 34.01 32.68
N GLU A 910 -2.84 34.33 33.18
CA GLU A 910 -3.75 35.29 32.56
C GLU A 910 -3.07 36.65 32.30
N MET A 911 -3.39 37.24 31.15
CA MET A 911 -2.90 38.54 30.71
C MET A 911 -4.06 39.43 30.23
N PRO A 912 -3.93 40.77 30.30
CA PRO A 912 -4.92 41.68 29.74
C PRO A 912 -5.10 41.43 28.23
N LEU A 913 -6.26 41.74 27.65
CA LEU A 913 -6.50 41.63 26.20
C LEU A 913 -7.26 42.86 25.72
N LEU A 914 -6.67 43.59 24.78
CA LEU A 914 -7.19 44.84 24.26
C LEU A 914 -7.86 44.63 22.90
N GLU A 915 -9.08 45.14 22.76
CA GLU A 915 -9.72 45.40 21.47
C GLU A 915 -9.81 46.91 21.24
N VAL A 916 -9.67 47.35 19.98
CA VAL A 916 -9.78 48.76 19.60
C VAL A 916 -10.74 48.91 18.44
N PHE A 917 -11.65 49.88 18.53
CA PHE A 917 -12.62 50.21 17.49
C PHE A 917 -12.49 51.68 17.10
N PHE A 918 -12.40 51.94 15.80
CA PHE A 918 -12.36 53.27 15.21
C PHE A 918 -13.77 53.65 14.72
N ILE A 919 -14.23 54.84 15.09
CA ILE A 919 -15.58 55.31 14.80
C ILE A 919 -15.47 56.61 14.00
N HIS A 920 -16.16 56.65 12.85
CA HIS A 920 -16.05 57.72 11.85
C HIS A 920 -14.61 57.98 11.38
N PHE A 921 -13.80 56.93 11.22
CA PHE A 921 -12.45 57.07 10.70
C PHE A 921 -12.49 57.49 9.22
N PRO A 922 -11.88 58.62 8.83
CA PRO A 922 -11.91 59.12 7.46
C PRO A 922 -11.01 58.28 6.55
N THR A 923 -11.57 57.80 5.43
CA THR A 923 -10.82 57.16 4.34
C THR A 923 -10.24 58.17 3.34
N GLY A 924 -10.76 59.40 3.35
CA GLY A 924 -10.33 60.51 2.50
C GLY A 924 -10.18 61.83 3.26
N LEU A 925 -9.04 62.48 3.09
CA LEU A 925 -8.73 63.80 3.65
C LEU A 925 -8.16 64.72 2.57
N LEU A 926 -8.26 66.03 2.74
CA LEU A 926 -7.50 66.98 1.94
C LEU A 926 -6.08 67.11 2.51
N CYS A 927 -5.08 67.42 1.67
CA CYS A 927 -3.72 67.63 2.18
C CYS A 927 -3.71 68.70 3.29
N GLY A 928 -3.24 68.34 4.49
CA GLY A 928 -3.22 69.21 5.67
C GLY A 928 -4.57 69.43 6.39
N GLU A 929 -5.65 68.75 5.99
CA GLU A 929 -6.94 68.78 6.70
C GLU A 929 -6.82 68.12 8.08
N ILE A 930 -7.50 68.68 9.10
CA ILE A 930 -7.62 68.04 10.42
C ILE A 930 -9.08 67.66 10.65
N ARG A 931 -9.35 66.38 10.91
CA ARG A 931 -10.70 65.83 11.14
C ARG A 931 -10.75 65.06 12.45
N LYS A 932 -11.89 65.14 13.15
CA LYS A 932 -12.18 64.36 14.36
C LYS A 932 -12.68 62.97 13.99
N ALA A 933 -12.14 61.97 14.66
CA ALA A 933 -12.66 60.61 14.76
C ALA A 933 -12.76 60.23 16.24
N TYR A 934 -13.31 59.06 16.54
CA TYR A 934 -13.27 58.49 17.89
C TYR A 934 -12.60 57.13 17.88
N VAL A 935 -11.91 56.80 18.96
CA VAL A 935 -11.31 55.48 19.18
C VAL A 935 -11.81 54.95 20.51
N GLU A 936 -12.39 53.76 20.48
CA GLU A 936 -12.84 53.03 21.66
C GLU A 936 -11.84 51.92 21.98
N PHE A 937 -11.33 51.91 23.20
CA PHE A 937 -10.44 50.90 23.75
C PHE A 937 -11.23 50.03 24.72
N VAL A 938 -11.25 48.72 24.52
CA VAL A 938 -12.03 47.76 25.32
C VAL A 938 -11.11 46.70 25.89
N ASN A 939 -11.10 46.53 27.21
CA ASN A 939 -10.41 45.40 27.84
C ASN A 939 -11.37 44.20 27.93
N VAL A 940 -11.11 43.18 27.12
CA VAL A 940 -12.00 41.99 27.00
C VAL A 940 -11.52 40.79 27.82
N SER A 941 -10.44 40.96 28.59
CA SER A 941 -9.90 39.91 29.45
C SER A 941 -10.50 39.96 30.87
N LYS A 942 -10.07 39.01 31.70
CA LYS A 942 -10.32 38.97 33.16
C LYS A 942 -9.28 39.78 33.97
N CYS A 943 -8.24 40.32 33.32
CA CYS A 943 -7.12 40.99 33.96
C CYS A 943 -7.11 42.51 33.70
N PRO A 944 -6.81 43.37 34.69
CA PRO A 944 -6.71 44.81 34.47
C PRO A 944 -5.52 45.18 33.59
N LEU A 945 -5.73 46.14 32.69
CA LEU A 945 -4.75 46.64 31.72
C LEU A 945 -4.19 47.99 32.19
N THR A 946 -2.87 48.20 32.07
CA THR A 946 -2.22 49.50 32.36
C THR A 946 -1.15 49.84 31.31
N GLY A 947 -0.58 51.05 31.40
CA GLY A 947 0.55 51.45 30.55
C GLY A 947 0.23 51.58 29.06
N LEU A 948 -1.03 51.82 28.70
CA LEU A 948 -1.48 51.90 27.30
C LEU A 948 -0.80 53.04 26.54
N LYS A 949 -0.06 52.69 25.50
CA LYS A 949 0.67 53.61 24.62
C LYS A 949 0.42 53.24 23.16
N VAL A 950 0.56 54.20 22.26
CA VAL A 950 0.57 53.93 20.82
C VAL A 950 1.87 54.44 20.21
N VAL A 951 2.41 53.69 19.27
CA VAL A 951 3.56 54.08 18.46
C VAL A 951 3.19 53.98 16.98
N SER A 952 3.67 54.94 16.19
CA SER A 952 3.51 54.99 14.75
C SER A 952 4.79 55.49 14.09
N LYS A 953 5.04 55.07 12.84
CA LYS A 953 6.13 55.64 12.03
C LYS A 953 5.86 57.09 11.62
N ARG A 954 4.59 57.53 11.66
CA ARG A 954 4.15 58.87 11.22
C ARG A 954 3.28 59.52 12.31
N PRO A 955 3.84 59.80 13.51
CA PRO A 955 3.09 60.36 14.64
C PRO A 955 2.47 61.73 14.32
N GLU A 956 3.02 62.48 13.35
CA GLU A 956 2.54 63.79 12.92
C GLU A 956 1.12 63.80 12.31
N PHE A 957 0.53 62.62 12.07
CA PHE A 957 -0.81 62.49 11.49
C PHE A 957 -1.92 62.28 12.50
N PHE A 958 -1.63 62.09 13.78
CA PHE A 958 -2.70 61.96 14.75
C PHE A 958 -2.32 62.41 16.16
N THR A 959 -3.33 62.77 16.95
CA THR A 959 -3.19 63.02 18.39
C THR A 959 -4.50 62.71 19.10
N PHE A 960 -4.44 62.39 20.40
CA PHE A 960 -5.63 62.17 21.22
C PHE A 960 -6.03 63.45 21.96
N GLY A 961 -7.32 63.78 21.94
CA GLY A 961 -7.85 64.86 22.76
C GLY A 961 -7.99 64.45 24.22
N GLY A 962 -7.81 65.41 25.15
CA GLY A 962 -8.01 65.20 26.58
C GLY A 962 -9.48 64.96 26.96
N ASN A 963 -9.69 64.41 28.16
CA ASN A 963 -10.97 63.95 28.69
C ASN A 963 -11.99 65.11 28.80
N THR A 964 -12.89 65.25 27.83
CA THR A 964 -14.14 66.02 28.01
C THR A 964 -15.20 65.07 28.56
N ALA A 965 -15.77 65.42 29.71
CA ALA A 965 -16.73 64.62 30.47
C ALA A 965 -17.78 63.91 29.59
N VAL A 966 -18.05 62.66 29.99
CA VAL A 966 -19.17 61.78 29.57
C VAL A 966 -20.29 62.52 28.86
N LEU A 967 -20.42 62.30 27.55
CA LEU A 967 -21.66 62.58 26.82
C LEU A 967 -21.96 61.41 25.90
N THR A 968 -23.10 60.78 26.16
CA THR A 968 -23.85 59.89 25.27
C THR A 968 -23.92 60.51 23.87
N PRO A 969 -23.75 59.76 22.76
CA PRO A 969 -23.83 60.33 21.44
C PRO A 969 -25.24 60.88 21.18
N LEU A 970 -25.35 62.19 20.96
CA LEU A 970 -26.52 62.81 20.33
C LEU A 970 -26.49 62.43 18.84
N SER A 971 -27.51 61.68 18.40
CA SER A 971 -27.97 61.39 17.02
C SER A 971 -26.95 61.31 15.85
N PRO A 972 -26.98 60.27 14.99
CA PRO A 972 -25.93 59.97 14.00
C PRO A 972 -25.88 60.87 12.74
N SER A 973 -26.71 61.91 12.62
CA SER A 973 -26.95 62.59 11.34
C SER A 973 -26.39 64.01 11.21
N ALA A 974 -25.63 64.52 12.18
CA ALA A 974 -25.03 65.85 12.08
C ALA A 974 -23.55 65.78 11.67
N SER A 975 -23.26 65.97 10.39
CA SER A 975 -21.92 66.23 9.83
C SER A 975 -21.24 67.48 10.42
N GLU A 976 -21.96 68.25 11.25
CA GLU A 976 -21.52 69.51 11.86
C GLU A 976 -20.43 69.34 12.93
N ASN A 977 -20.27 68.15 13.54
CA ASN A 977 -19.44 67.95 14.74
C ASN A 977 -18.10 67.22 14.51
N CYS A 978 -17.74 66.88 13.26
CA CYS A 978 -16.53 66.09 12.94
C CYS A 978 -15.31 66.95 12.56
N SER A 979 -15.42 68.28 12.62
CA SER A 979 -14.34 69.23 12.33
C SER A 979 -13.83 69.89 13.62
N ALA A 980 -12.53 70.13 13.74
CA ALA A 980 -11.95 70.94 14.85
C ALA A 980 -12.34 72.43 14.76
N TYR A 981 -13.08 72.81 13.72
CA TYR A 981 -13.33 74.19 13.31
C TYR A 981 -14.80 74.39 12.95
N LYS A 982 -15.30 75.60 13.22
CA LYS A 982 -16.71 76.02 13.13
C LYS A 982 -17.27 75.85 11.71
N THR A 983 -18.24 74.96 11.54
CA THR A 983 -19.09 74.85 10.34
C THR A 983 -20.30 75.77 10.56
N VAL A 984 -20.55 76.73 9.67
CA VAL A 984 -21.81 77.51 9.72
C VAL A 984 -22.70 76.98 8.62
N VAL A 985 -23.78 76.33 9.00
CA VAL A 985 -24.88 76.00 8.08
C VAL A 985 -25.59 77.29 7.73
N THR A 986 -25.88 77.46 6.43
CA THR A 986 -26.75 78.53 5.95
C THR A 986 -28.17 78.24 6.37
N ASP A 987 -28.52 78.57 7.61
CA ASP A 987 -29.85 79.00 8.00
C ASP A 987 -29.78 79.78 9.32
N SER A 988 -30.46 80.91 9.33
CA SER A 988 -30.45 81.92 10.39
C SER A 988 -31.10 81.44 11.70
N THR A 989 -30.65 82.04 12.81
CA THR A 989 -31.19 82.01 14.19
C THR A 989 -31.00 80.73 15.01
N SER A 990 -29.82 80.58 15.61
CA SER A 990 -29.64 79.89 16.90
C SER A 990 -28.30 80.28 17.52
N VAL A 991 -28.34 80.87 18.71
CA VAL A 991 -27.15 81.16 19.53
C VAL A 991 -26.85 79.90 20.34
N CYS A 992 -25.79 79.16 19.98
CA CYS A 992 -25.27 78.07 20.78
C CYS A 992 -23.78 78.29 21.10
N THR A 993 -23.48 78.34 22.39
CA THR A 993 -22.13 78.42 22.96
C THR A 993 -21.51 77.03 22.95
N ALA A 994 -20.68 76.71 21.94
CA ALA A 994 -19.96 75.45 21.88
C ALA A 994 -18.63 75.53 22.66
N LEU A 995 -18.44 74.59 23.60
CA LEU A 995 -17.22 74.44 24.42
C LEU A 995 -16.05 73.93 23.57
N ILE A 996 -14.90 74.57 23.74
CA ILE A 996 -13.69 74.42 22.92
C ILE A 996 -12.86 73.22 23.40
N SER A 997 -12.78 72.15 22.61
CA SER A 997 -11.66 71.20 22.63
C SER A 997 -10.77 71.52 21.44
N SER A 998 -9.85 72.47 21.59
CA SER A 998 -8.93 72.89 20.52
C SER A 998 -7.65 72.07 20.54
N ALA A 999 -7.36 71.35 19.45
CA ALA A 999 -6.01 70.86 19.15
C ALA A 999 -5.23 71.96 18.38
N SER A 1000 -4.01 72.25 18.81
CA SER A 1000 -3.09 73.21 18.19
C SER A 1000 -2.11 72.50 17.24
N SER A 1001 -1.47 73.23 16.31
CA SER A 1001 -0.46 72.65 15.41
C SER A 1001 0.81 72.17 16.14
N VAL A 1002 0.99 72.56 17.40
CA VAL A 1002 2.10 72.12 18.26
C VAL A 1002 1.85 70.70 18.77
N ASP A 1003 0.58 70.29 18.88
CA ASP A 1003 0.17 68.97 19.39
C ASP A 1003 0.35 67.83 18.37
N PHE A 1004 0.74 68.17 17.13
CA PHE A 1004 1.10 67.23 16.05
C PHE A 1004 2.62 67.12 15.83
N GLY A 1005 3.45 67.64 16.75
CA GLY A 1005 4.90 67.40 16.73
C GLY A 1005 5.69 68.02 15.57
N ILE A 1006 5.14 69.02 14.88
CA ILE A 1006 5.75 69.63 13.67
C ILE A 1006 7.04 70.39 14.05
N GLY A 1007 8.20 69.70 14.04
CA GLY A 1007 9.50 70.31 14.31
C GLY A 1007 10.67 69.37 14.63
N ILE A 1008 10.44 68.08 14.85
CA ILE A 1008 11.48 67.09 15.19
C ILE A 1008 11.55 66.06 14.06
N GLY A 1009 12.75 65.70 13.61
CA GLY A 1009 12.96 64.80 12.45
C GLY A 1009 12.29 63.44 12.62
N SER A 1010 12.19 62.70 11.50
CA SER A 1010 11.47 61.43 11.27
C SER A 1010 11.79 60.25 12.22
N GLN A 1011 11.54 60.41 13.52
CA GLN A 1011 11.62 59.34 14.51
C GLN A 1011 10.19 58.97 14.97
N PRO A 1012 9.87 57.68 15.10
CA PRO A 1012 8.58 57.26 15.66
C PRO A 1012 8.45 57.82 17.08
N GLU A 1013 7.31 58.41 17.41
CA GLU A 1013 7.03 58.96 18.74
C GLU A 1013 6.08 58.02 19.50
N VAL A 1014 6.36 57.78 20.78
CA VAL A 1014 5.53 56.95 21.66
C VAL A 1014 4.55 57.85 22.42
N ILE A 1015 3.28 57.79 22.03
CA ILE A 1015 2.23 58.65 22.56
C ILE A 1015 1.46 57.90 23.66
N PRO A 1016 1.40 58.41 24.90
CA PRO A 1016 0.57 57.81 25.95
C PRO A 1016 -0.91 58.00 25.63
N VAL A 1017 -1.71 56.94 25.80
CA VAL A 1017 -3.17 57.05 25.64
C VAL A 1017 -3.75 57.59 26.96
N PRO A 1018 -4.49 58.71 26.94
CA PRO A 1018 -4.98 59.35 28.17
C PRO A 1018 -6.15 58.56 28.78
N LEU A 1019 -5.83 57.51 29.53
CA LEU A 1019 -6.80 56.74 30.31
C LEU A 1019 -7.24 57.53 31.57
N PRO A 1020 -8.55 57.57 31.91
CA PRO A 1020 -9.07 58.32 33.06
C PRO A 1020 -8.37 58.01 34.40
N ASP A 1021 -8.11 56.73 34.68
CA ASP A 1021 -7.54 56.25 35.95
C ASP A 1021 -6.20 55.52 35.78
N THR A 1022 -5.51 55.71 34.63
CA THR A 1022 -4.26 55.00 34.24
C THR A 1022 -4.36 53.46 34.12
N VAL A 1023 -5.50 52.87 34.51
CA VAL A 1023 -5.83 51.45 34.45
C VAL A 1023 -7.20 51.27 33.79
N LEU A 1024 -7.33 50.29 32.90
CA LEU A 1024 -8.60 49.88 32.27
C LEU A 1024 -9.02 48.52 32.85
N LEU A 1025 -10.11 48.51 33.61
CA LEU A 1025 -10.62 47.33 34.31
C LEU A 1025 -11.13 46.25 33.35
N PRO A 1026 -11.17 44.97 33.76
CA PRO A 1026 -11.81 43.88 33.00
C PRO A 1026 -13.23 44.24 32.55
N GLY A 1027 -13.52 44.06 31.26
CA GLY A 1027 -14.82 44.37 30.65
C GLY A 1027 -15.12 45.86 30.43
N ALA A 1028 -14.28 46.78 30.91
CA ALA A 1028 -14.49 48.20 30.74
C ALA A 1028 -14.06 48.69 29.33
N SER A 1029 -14.75 49.73 28.85
CA SER A 1029 -14.37 50.46 27.63
C SER A 1029 -14.17 51.94 27.90
N VAL A 1030 -13.29 52.56 27.12
CA VAL A 1030 -13.07 54.01 27.12
C VAL A 1030 -13.05 54.52 25.68
N GLN A 1031 -13.85 55.55 25.41
CA GLN A 1031 -13.88 56.21 24.11
C GLN A 1031 -13.16 57.56 24.19
N LEU A 1032 -12.21 57.78 23.29
CA LEU A 1032 -11.39 58.99 23.24
C LEU A 1032 -11.54 59.67 21.87
N PRO A 1033 -11.58 61.02 21.82
CA PRO A 1033 -11.50 61.75 20.57
C PRO A 1033 -10.09 61.63 19.98
N MET A 1034 -10.00 61.27 18.71
CA MET A 1034 -8.76 61.18 17.93
C MET A 1034 -8.80 62.23 16.82
N TRP A 1035 -7.81 63.11 16.77
CA TRP A 1035 -7.67 64.10 15.71
C TRP A 1035 -6.71 63.57 14.67
N LEU A 1036 -7.14 63.53 13.41
CA LEU A 1036 -6.37 63.03 12.27
C LEU A 1036 -6.00 64.18 11.34
N ARG A 1037 -4.72 64.28 10.97
CA ARG A 1037 -4.19 65.25 10.02
C ARG A 1037 -3.86 64.56 8.69
N GLY A 1038 -4.43 65.05 7.60
CA GLY A 1038 -4.12 64.60 6.25
C GLY A 1038 -2.67 64.90 5.87
N PRO A 1039 -1.89 63.91 5.41
CA PRO A 1039 -0.56 64.13 4.83
C PRO A 1039 -0.50 65.26 3.80
N ASP A 1040 0.61 65.99 3.77
CA ASP A 1040 0.79 67.15 2.88
C ASP A 1040 0.99 66.77 1.41
N GLU A 1041 1.40 65.53 1.15
CA GLU A 1041 1.55 64.96 -0.18
C GLU A 1041 0.24 64.30 -0.63
N GLU A 1042 -0.12 64.46 -1.89
CA GLU A 1042 -1.29 63.81 -2.51
C GLU A 1042 -0.99 62.34 -2.80
N GLY A 1043 -1.93 61.45 -2.48
CA GLY A 1043 -1.79 60.03 -2.73
C GLY A 1043 -2.44 59.14 -1.66
N VAL A 1044 -2.12 57.85 -1.72
CA VAL A 1044 -2.58 56.86 -0.73
C VAL A 1044 -1.50 56.71 0.34
N HIS A 1045 -1.91 56.81 1.60
CA HIS A 1045 -1.02 56.89 2.75
C HIS A 1045 -1.38 55.83 3.78
N GLU A 1046 -0.45 54.94 4.11
CA GLU A 1046 -0.65 53.90 5.13
C GLU A 1046 -0.14 54.34 6.51
N ILE A 1047 -1.00 54.34 7.52
CA ILE A 1047 -0.66 54.68 8.90
C ILE A 1047 -0.73 53.41 9.74
N ASN A 1048 0.41 53.03 10.32
CA ASN A 1048 0.51 51.90 11.22
C ASN A 1048 0.42 52.38 12.68
N PHE A 1049 -0.46 51.77 13.46
CA PHE A 1049 -0.63 51.97 14.89
C PHE A 1049 -0.27 50.67 15.61
N LEU A 1050 0.73 50.71 16.49
CA LEU A 1050 1.01 49.63 17.43
C LEU A 1050 0.63 50.11 18.84
N PHE A 1051 -0.41 49.50 19.39
CA PHE A 1051 -0.85 49.72 20.76
C PHE A 1051 -0.09 48.79 21.69
N TYR A 1052 0.61 49.34 22.66
CA TYR A 1052 1.38 48.64 23.69
C TYR A 1052 0.66 48.74 25.03
N TYR A 1053 0.57 47.64 25.78
CA TYR A 1053 -0.04 47.62 27.10
C TYR A 1053 0.54 46.53 28.01
N GLU A 1054 0.38 46.71 29.32
CA GLU A 1054 0.94 45.85 30.36
C GLU A 1054 -0.15 45.33 31.30
N SER A 1055 0.15 44.22 32.00
CA SER A 1055 -0.64 43.77 33.14
C SER A 1055 -0.24 44.55 34.39
N VAL A 1056 -1.21 44.87 35.26
CA VAL A 1056 -0.93 45.45 36.57
C VAL A 1056 -0.07 44.50 37.43
N LYS A 1057 -0.31 43.20 37.33
CA LYS A 1057 0.51 42.17 37.98
C LYS A 1057 1.68 41.82 37.06
N LYS A 1058 2.91 42.09 37.52
CA LYS A 1058 4.12 41.74 36.75
C LYS A 1058 4.24 40.23 36.59
N GLN A 1059 4.13 39.77 35.35
CA GLN A 1059 4.27 38.37 34.99
C GLN A 1059 5.74 38.04 34.64
N PRO A 1060 6.24 36.83 34.98
CA PRO A 1060 7.65 36.49 34.80
C PRO A 1060 8.04 36.21 33.34
N LYS A 1061 7.10 35.68 32.52
CA LYS A 1061 7.35 35.27 31.13
C LYS A 1061 6.94 36.33 30.10
N ILE A 1062 5.71 36.83 30.17
CA ILE A 1062 5.17 37.85 29.25
C ILE A 1062 5.10 39.19 29.99
N ARG A 1063 5.87 40.20 29.56
CA ARG A 1063 5.90 41.51 30.25
C ARG A 1063 4.90 42.52 29.70
N HIS A 1064 4.56 42.41 28.42
CA HIS A 1064 3.68 43.33 27.71
C HIS A 1064 2.90 42.59 26.63
N ARG A 1065 1.88 43.25 26.08
CA ARG A 1065 1.15 42.80 24.90
C ARG A 1065 1.02 43.94 23.91
N ILE A 1066 0.73 43.57 22.67
CA ILE A 1066 0.56 44.51 21.58
C ILE A 1066 -0.72 44.25 20.78
N LEU A 1067 -1.26 45.29 20.15
CA LEU A 1067 -2.34 45.22 19.16
C LEU A 1067 -1.94 46.09 17.97
N ARG A 1068 -2.10 45.56 16.75
CA ARG A 1068 -1.66 46.21 15.50
C ARG A 1068 -2.86 46.72 14.71
N HIS A 1069 -2.76 47.90 14.11
CA HIS A 1069 -3.73 48.41 13.15
C HIS A 1069 -3.06 49.17 12.01
N THR A 1070 -3.46 48.86 10.77
CA THR A 1070 -3.09 49.64 9.58
C THR A 1070 -4.33 50.35 9.08
N ALA A 1071 -4.25 51.67 8.96
CA ALA A 1071 -5.26 52.51 8.36
C ALA A 1071 -4.75 53.07 7.02
N VAL A 1072 -5.63 53.14 6.02
CA VAL A 1072 -5.33 53.71 4.71
C VAL A 1072 -6.10 55.02 4.57
N ILE A 1073 -5.38 56.11 4.34
CA ILE A 1073 -5.95 57.44 4.11
C ILE A 1073 -5.56 57.90 2.70
N CYS A 1074 -6.53 58.25 1.88
CA CYS A 1074 -6.29 58.92 0.61
C CYS A 1074 -6.29 60.44 0.83
N THR A 1075 -5.19 61.10 0.47
CA THR A 1075 -5.11 62.57 0.49
C THR A 1075 -5.24 63.14 -0.91
N SER A 1076 -6.10 64.13 -1.07
CA SER A 1076 -6.27 64.84 -2.34
C SER A 1076 -5.86 66.31 -2.22
N ARG A 1077 -5.28 66.85 -3.30
CA ARG A 1077 -4.87 68.24 -3.32
C ARG A 1077 -6.06 69.17 -3.62
N SER A 1078 -6.45 69.96 -2.63
CA SER A 1078 -7.59 70.89 -2.74
C SER A 1078 -7.25 72.32 -3.14
N LEU A 1079 -6.04 72.79 -2.81
CA LEU A 1079 -5.58 74.13 -3.12
C LEU A 1079 -4.16 74.08 -3.68
N ASN A 1080 -3.92 74.90 -4.71
CA ASN A 1080 -2.60 75.18 -5.24
C ASN A 1080 -2.23 76.62 -4.88
N VAL A 1081 -1.18 76.81 -4.08
CA VAL A 1081 -0.73 78.12 -3.61
C VAL A 1081 0.64 78.41 -4.21
N ARG A 1082 0.78 79.55 -4.89
CA ARG A 1082 2.04 80.04 -5.44
C ARG A 1082 2.32 81.43 -4.90
N ALA A 1083 3.44 81.58 -4.21
CA ALA A 1083 3.91 82.89 -3.76
C ALA A 1083 5.02 83.40 -4.71
N THR A 1084 4.90 84.65 -5.14
CA THR A 1084 5.87 85.35 -5.99
C THR A 1084 6.25 86.64 -5.31
N VAL A 1085 7.54 86.92 -5.17
CA VAL A 1085 8.01 88.13 -4.48
C VAL A 1085 8.63 89.08 -5.49
N CYS A 1086 8.20 90.33 -5.47
CA CYS A 1086 8.74 91.39 -6.33
C CYS A 1086 9.27 92.53 -5.46
N ARG A 1087 10.46 93.04 -5.79
CA ARG A 1087 10.94 94.31 -5.22
C ARG A 1087 10.13 95.44 -5.84
N SER A 1088 9.57 96.31 -5.01
CA SER A 1088 8.85 97.49 -5.46
C SER A 1088 9.70 98.73 -5.22
N ASN A 1089 9.97 99.49 -6.29
CA ASN A 1089 10.72 100.74 -6.22
C ASN A 1089 9.81 101.95 -5.92
N SER A 1090 8.49 101.75 -5.76
CA SER A 1090 7.48 102.81 -5.67
C SER A 1090 6.91 103.02 -4.26
N LEU A 1091 7.51 102.40 -3.24
CA LEU A 1091 7.05 102.44 -1.85
C LEU A 1091 8.22 102.77 -0.92
N GLU A 1092 8.53 104.06 -0.80
CA GLU A 1092 9.51 104.57 0.16
C GLU A 1092 8.97 104.42 1.60
N ASP A 1093 9.83 104.00 2.52
CA ASP A 1093 9.59 104.14 3.97
C ASP A 1093 10.01 105.56 4.41
N GLU A 1094 9.45 106.06 5.51
CA GLU A 1094 9.73 107.38 6.13
C GLU A 1094 11.23 107.67 6.39
N GLU A 1095 12.13 106.68 6.26
CA GLU A 1095 13.59 106.81 6.46
C GLU A 1095 14.45 106.57 5.18
N GLY A 1096 13.86 106.51 3.99
CA GLY A 1096 14.61 106.59 2.71
C GLY A 1096 15.54 105.41 2.36
N ARG A 1097 15.40 104.23 3.01
CA ARG A 1097 16.04 102.98 2.55
C ARG A 1097 15.02 102.09 1.85
N GLY A 1098 15.09 102.01 0.52
CA GLY A 1098 14.26 101.11 -0.29
C GLY A 1098 14.50 99.63 0.05
N GLY A 1099 13.58 99.05 0.83
CA GLY A 1099 13.63 97.64 1.24
C GLY A 1099 12.30 96.89 1.12
N ASN A 1100 11.20 97.55 0.73
CA ASN A 1100 9.86 96.97 0.76
C ASN A 1100 9.65 95.95 -0.39
N MET A 1101 9.14 94.76 -0.04
CA MET A 1101 8.79 93.72 -1.00
C MET A 1101 7.28 93.56 -1.12
N LEU A 1102 6.80 93.29 -2.33
CA LEU A 1102 5.43 92.84 -2.55
C LEU A 1102 5.44 91.33 -2.70
N VAL A 1103 4.62 90.66 -1.90
CA VAL A 1103 4.39 89.22 -1.93
C VAL A 1103 3.04 88.99 -2.59
N PHE A 1104 3.06 88.50 -3.81
CA PHE A 1104 1.87 88.03 -4.52
C PHE A 1104 1.65 86.57 -4.15
N VAL A 1105 0.46 86.24 -3.65
CA VAL A 1105 0.03 84.87 -3.39
C VAL A 1105 -1.12 84.55 -4.33
N ASP A 1106 -0.84 83.73 -5.34
CA ASP A 1106 -1.85 83.13 -6.20
C ASP A 1106 -2.37 81.87 -5.49
N VAL A 1107 -3.68 81.82 -5.20
CA VAL A 1107 -4.36 80.65 -4.62
C VAL A 1107 -5.40 80.17 -5.62
N GLU A 1108 -5.27 78.93 -6.06
CA GLU A 1108 -6.20 78.25 -6.96
C GLU A 1108 -6.92 77.14 -6.20
N ASN A 1109 -8.26 77.12 -6.26
CA ASN A 1109 -9.04 75.97 -5.84
C ASN A 1109 -8.95 74.88 -6.92
N THR A 1110 -8.16 73.85 -6.65
CA THR A 1110 -7.94 72.73 -7.58
C THR A 1110 -8.87 71.55 -7.34
N ASN A 1111 -9.82 71.66 -6.39
CA ASN A 1111 -10.71 70.57 -6.07
C ASN A 1111 -11.61 70.22 -7.27
N THR A 1112 -11.60 68.97 -7.72
CA THR A 1112 -12.38 68.50 -8.87
C THR A 1112 -13.59 67.66 -8.47
N SER A 1113 -13.77 67.38 -7.18
CA SER A 1113 -14.84 66.51 -6.66
C SER A 1113 -16.17 67.26 -6.48
N GLU A 1114 -17.24 66.77 -7.12
CA GLU A 1114 -18.61 67.30 -6.94
C GLU A 1114 -19.22 66.99 -5.55
N ALA A 1115 -18.68 65.98 -4.84
CA ALA A 1115 -19.20 65.47 -3.57
C ALA A 1115 -18.48 66.02 -2.32
N GLY A 1116 -17.45 66.87 -2.49
CA GLY A 1116 -16.61 67.40 -1.40
C GLY A 1116 -16.80 68.90 -1.11
N VAL A 1117 -15.84 69.48 -0.38
CA VAL A 1117 -15.80 70.91 -0.02
C VAL A 1117 -15.87 71.80 -1.27
N LYS A 1118 -16.97 72.55 -1.43
CA LYS A 1118 -17.27 73.32 -2.67
C LYS A 1118 -16.61 74.69 -2.74
N GLU A 1119 -16.30 75.28 -1.58
CA GLU A 1119 -15.85 76.66 -1.47
C GLU A 1119 -14.80 76.80 -0.36
N PHE A 1120 -13.74 77.57 -0.61
CA PHE A 1120 -12.71 77.90 0.39
C PHE A 1120 -12.72 79.40 0.67
N HIS A 1121 -12.81 79.81 1.94
CA HIS A 1121 -12.90 81.23 2.30
C HIS A 1121 -11.67 81.74 3.04
N ILE A 1122 -10.69 82.37 2.41
CA ILE A 1122 -9.46 82.84 3.08
C ILE A 1122 -9.76 83.84 4.21
N VAL A 1123 -9.57 83.43 5.45
CA VAL A 1123 -9.76 84.17 6.71
C VAL A 1123 -8.47 84.89 7.14
N GLN A 1124 -7.31 84.28 6.96
CA GLN A 1124 -6.02 84.84 7.40
C GLN A 1124 -4.91 84.46 6.43
N VAL A 1125 -3.93 85.35 6.26
CA VAL A 1125 -2.60 85.10 5.66
C VAL A 1125 -1.56 85.70 6.61
N SER A 1126 -0.38 85.10 6.80
CA SER A 1126 0.65 85.66 7.71
C SER A 1126 2.06 85.58 7.09
N SER A 1127 3.19 85.72 7.82
CA SER A 1127 4.58 85.47 7.33
C SER A 1127 5.31 84.48 8.26
N SER A 1128 6.21 83.63 7.75
CA SER A 1128 7.13 82.81 8.56
C SER A 1128 8.56 82.96 8.01
N SER A 1129 9.04 84.20 8.03
CA SER A 1129 10.43 84.52 7.68
C SER A 1129 11.11 85.09 8.92
N LYS A 1130 12.34 84.66 9.17
CA LYS A 1130 13.20 85.21 10.25
C LYS A 1130 13.54 86.68 10.03
N HIS A 1131 13.35 87.19 8.81
CA HIS A 1131 13.81 88.51 8.40
C HIS A 1131 12.68 89.42 7.88
N TRP A 1132 11.49 88.89 7.58
CA TRP A 1132 10.42 89.65 6.90
C TRP A 1132 9.02 89.32 7.45
N LYS A 1133 8.24 90.36 7.77
CA LYS A 1133 6.83 90.27 8.20
C LYS A 1133 5.91 90.97 7.21
N LEU A 1134 4.66 90.50 7.08
CA LEU A 1134 3.65 91.21 6.28
C LEU A 1134 3.16 92.44 7.06
N GLN A 1135 3.10 93.61 6.41
CA GLN A 1135 2.81 94.92 7.03
C GLN A 1135 1.34 95.10 7.48
N LYS A 1136 0.44 94.17 7.15
CA LYS A 1136 -0.90 94.05 7.72
C LYS A 1136 -1.25 92.57 7.91
N SER A 1137 -1.62 92.18 9.12
CA SER A 1137 -2.44 90.97 9.34
C SER A 1137 -3.84 91.29 8.86
N VAL A 1138 -4.12 91.06 7.58
CA VAL A 1138 -5.47 91.29 7.04
C VAL A 1138 -6.37 90.18 7.56
N ASN A 1139 -7.21 90.48 8.56
CA ASN A 1139 -8.41 89.69 8.83
C ASN A 1139 -9.34 89.90 7.63
N LEU A 1140 -9.44 88.88 6.78
CA LEU A 1140 -10.27 88.91 5.57
C LEU A 1140 -11.72 88.52 5.87
N SER A 1141 -12.08 88.34 7.15
CA SER A 1141 -13.38 87.81 7.61
C SER A 1141 -14.61 88.61 7.17
N GLU A 1142 -14.44 89.88 6.76
CA GLU A 1142 -15.54 90.74 6.29
C GLU A 1142 -15.47 91.04 4.77
N ASN A 1143 -14.48 90.51 4.04
CA ASN A 1143 -14.26 90.85 2.64
C ASN A 1143 -14.86 89.77 1.71
N LYS A 1144 -15.86 90.13 0.87
CA LYS A 1144 -16.54 89.18 -0.04
C LYS A 1144 -15.61 88.56 -1.09
N ASP A 1145 -14.48 89.20 -1.38
CA ASP A 1145 -13.48 88.75 -2.38
C ASP A 1145 -12.49 87.70 -1.84
N ALA A 1146 -12.64 87.26 -0.59
CA ALA A 1146 -11.79 86.22 0.00
C ALA A 1146 -12.37 84.81 -0.13
N LYS A 1147 -13.36 84.62 -1.01
CA LYS A 1147 -14.01 83.34 -1.30
C LYS A 1147 -13.46 82.76 -2.62
N LEU A 1148 -13.17 81.46 -2.63
CA LEU A 1148 -12.73 80.70 -3.80
C LEU A 1148 -13.72 79.56 -4.04
N ALA A 1149 -14.62 79.74 -5.01
CA ALA A 1149 -15.46 78.68 -5.52
C ALA A 1149 -14.66 77.66 -6.36
N ASN A 1150 -15.32 76.63 -6.86
CA ASN A 1150 -14.68 75.56 -7.61
C ASN A 1150 -13.94 76.11 -8.85
N ARG A 1151 -12.65 75.75 -9.02
CA ARG A 1151 -11.73 76.22 -10.08
C ARG A 1151 -11.44 77.72 -10.10
N GLU A 1152 -11.87 78.46 -9.09
CA GLU A 1152 -11.53 79.89 -8.98
C GLU A 1152 -10.09 80.10 -8.54
N LYS A 1153 -9.50 81.19 -9.04
CA LYS A 1153 -8.16 81.67 -8.71
C LYS A 1153 -8.27 83.03 -8.05
N GLY A 1154 -7.76 83.15 -6.84
CA GLY A 1154 -7.60 84.41 -6.12
C GLY A 1154 -6.15 84.81 -6.10
N LYS A 1155 -5.87 86.08 -6.41
CA LYS A 1155 -4.51 86.65 -6.32
C LYS A 1155 -4.49 87.70 -5.23
N PHE A 1156 -3.73 87.44 -4.18
CA PHE A 1156 -3.57 88.33 -3.04
C PHE A 1156 -2.23 89.03 -3.11
N CYS A 1157 -2.18 90.33 -2.86
CA CYS A 1157 -0.93 91.09 -2.82
C CYS A 1157 -0.72 91.63 -1.40
N PHE A 1158 0.41 91.29 -0.80
CA PHE A 1158 0.78 91.73 0.54
C PHE A 1158 2.09 92.50 0.51
N LYS A 1159 2.19 93.57 1.29
CA LYS A 1159 3.47 94.28 1.50
C LYS A 1159 4.24 93.57 2.61
N ALA A 1160 5.48 93.16 2.34
CA ALA A 1160 6.42 92.59 3.29
C ALA A 1160 7.47 93.63 3.67
N ILE A 1161 7.68 93.80 4.97
CA ILE A 1161 8.66 94.70 5.59
C ILE A 1161 9.69 93.88 6.37
N ARG A 1162 10.91 94.40 6.47
CA ARG A 1162 11.99 93.74 7.19
C ARG A 1162 11.73 93.83 8.70
N CYS A 1163 11.90 92.73 9.43
CA CYS A 1163 11.77 92.74 10.90
C CYS A 1163 12.92 93.55 11.51
N LYS A 1164 12.63 94.45 12.48
CA LYS A 1164 13.66 95.06 13.35
C LYS A 1164 14.08 93.99 14.38
N GLU A 1165 15.35 93.98 14.77
CA GLU A 1165 15.88 92.97 15.71
C GLU A 1165 15.10 93.01 17.04
N GLU A 1166 14.72 91.82 17.53
CA GLU A 1166 13.90 91.53 18.72
C GLU A 1166 12.37 91.68 18.64
N GLU A 1167 11.74 91.23 17.54
CA GLU A 1167 10.33 90.80 17.59
C GLU A 1167 10.17 89.35 17.13
N VAL A 1168 9.73 88.46 18.03
CA VAL A 1168 9.21 87.14 17.67
C VAL A 1168 7.86 87.35 16.98
N CYS A 1169 7.89 87.51 15.66
CA CYS A 1169 6.68 87.61 14.85
C CYS A 1169 6.14 86.21 14.51
N SER A 1170 4.83 86.10 14.70
CA SER A 1170 3.93 84.96 14.52
C SER A 1170 3.88 84.35 13.10
N LEU A 1171 3.79 83.02 13.07
CA LEU A 1171 3.69 82.07 11.94
C LEU A 1171 2.80 82.50 10.75
N LEU A 1172 3.18 82.05 9.55
CA LEU A 1172 2.41 82.10 8.29
C LEU A 1172 1.19 81.17 8.36
N PHE A 1173 -0.01 81.70 8.63
CA PHE A 1173 -1.25 80.93 8.58
C PHE A 1173 -2.11 81.38 7.42
N PHE A 1174 -2.40 80.45 6.50
CA PHE A 1174 -3.56 80.52 5.61
C PHE A 1174 -4.73 79.88 6.34
N SER A 1175 -5.69 80.68 6.83
CA SER A 1175 -6.95 80.15 7.35
C SER A 1175 -7.99 80.28 6.25
N CYS A 1176 -8.80 79.25 5.95
CA CYS A 1176 -10.01 79.38 5.14
C CYS A 1176 -11.26 78.87 5.88
N TYR A 1177 -12.45 79.49 5.73
CA TYR A 1177 -13.77 78.95 6.12
C TYR A 1177 -14.14 77.81 5.16
N THR A 1178 -13.52 76.67 5.43
CA THR A 1178 -14.08 75.34 5.68
C THR A 1178 -12.82 74.48 5.59
N VAL A 1179 -12.21 74.26 6.76
CA VAL A 1179 -11.04 73.41 6.95
C VAL A 1179 -9.76 73.93 6.27
N LEU A 1180 -8.98 74.77 6.96
CA LEU A 1180 -7.56 74.99 6.63
C LEU A 1180 -6.81 75.61 7.82
N ARG A 1181 -5.93 74.82 8.44
CA ARG A 1181 -4.62 75.29 8.90
C ARG A 1181 -3.59 74.56 8.06
N LYS A 1182 -3.52 74.85 6.75
CA LYS A 1182 -2.39 74.38 5.94
C LYS A 1182 -1.14 75.13 6.39
N ILE A 1183 -0.17 74.38 6.90
CA ILE A 1183 1.21 74.84 7.01
C ILE A 1183 1.85 74.53 5.66
N TYR A 1184 1.77 75.47 4.71
CA TYR A 1184 2.66 75.41 3.55
C TYR A 1184 4.01 76.01 3.96
N LEU A 1185 4.98 75.15 4.24
CA LEU A 1185 6.39 75.50 4.14
C LEU A 1185 6.79 75.43 2.66
N CYS A 1186 6.52 76.50 1.90
CA CYS A 1186 7.28 76.71 0.67
C CYS A 1186 8.73 77.02 1.05
N ARG A 1187 9.56 75.99 1.26
CA ARG A 1187 11.02 76.13 1.16
C ARG A 1187 11.36 76.31 -0.31
N TYR A 1188 11.21 77.52 -0.82
CA TYR A 1188 11.92 77.95 -2.02
C TYR A 1188 13.18 78.71 -1.59
N HIS A 1189 14.34 78.18 -1.99
CA HIS A 1189 15.60 78.91 -2.01
C HIS A 1189 15.49 80.07 -3.02
N LEU A 1190 14.86 81.16 -2.62
CA LEU A 1190 14.80 82.42 -3.36
C LEU A 1190 15.16 83.58 -2.43
N TRP A 1191 16.27 83.40 -1.71
CA TRP A 1191 16.94 84.46 -0.95
C TRP A 1191 18.45 84.29 -1.14
N LYS A 1192 18.91 84.67 -2.33
CA LYS A 1192 20.20 85.33 -2.50
C LYS A 1192 19.92 86.78 -2.87
#